data_AF-A0A068VKP9-F1
#
_entry.id   AF-A0A068VKP9-F1
#
_cell.length_a   1.000
_cell.length_b   1.000
_cell.length_c   1.000
_cell.angle_alpha   90.00
_cell.angle_beta   90.00
_cell.angle_gamma   90.00
#
_symmetry.space_group_name_H-M   'P 1'
#
loop_
_entity.id
_entity.type
_entity.pdbx_description
1 polymer ?
#
loop_
_entity_poly.entity_id
_entity_poly.type
_entity_poly.pdbx_seq_one_letter_code
_entity_poly.pdbx_strand_id
1 'polypeptide(L)'
;MENGNLDSWLHPAETTHLATSSRSLNLSQKLNIAIDVASALQYLHNHCEAEIVHCDLKPSNILLDNDLVAHVGDFGLARLLPKPVYRSSEQEGSSTVAIKGTIGYAAPEYGMGLAASTLGDVYSYGILLLEMITRRRPTDDMFMDELDLHNYVNRALPEQVCEIVEPLILCKAGDGNRRMTPKRENINGGREMECVISLLKLGLKCSQRLPNNRMHMNEVVSKLHLIKDPIPTKTMWGLRSSTLANIFLLLSVAMNFSVSHVSAAKQFQNETDRLALLEFKNQIHDDPFGVLNSWNHSQHHCRWEGVACSTRHQRMGLLKRLVQLFLAANKLSGIIPASIFNSSAITVISVADNYFHSNLPISMGLTLPNLKRLAVGINEFYGNFPTSITNASGLEELDLSQNKVAGQVPANLGDLTNLQRLNLERNLFGGNSTGDLDFIASLTNCSDLSVFSLSTNNFRGNIPKVVANLSNQLTTLYLGGNQLSGTIPQGFGNFLQLLSYLNLSYNNIRGEIPNTGVFRNESQISLTGNNKLCGGIPELEFPPCPVIKGKTRGKLKVIILLSIVLPAALLFLALIYELMENGNLDLWLHPSETTDQATSSRSLNVLQKLNIAIDVASALQYLHNHCKAEIVHCDLKPSNILLDNDLVAHVGDFGLARLLPKPINTSSEQRTSSTIAIKGSIGYAAPGNYNLQPFYGQDVT
;
A
#
# COMPACT_ATOMS: atom_id res chain seq x y z
N MET A 1 -9.52 9.07 -33.91
CA MET A 1 -10.60 8.31 -33.25
C MET A 1 -11.94 8.89 -33.66
N GLU A 2 -13.02 8.12 -33.57
CA GLU A 2 -14.33 8.46 -34.14
C GLU A 2 -14.98 9.69 -33.48
N ASN A 3 -14.74 9.93 -32.19
CA ASN A 3 -15.25 11.11 -31.46
C ASN A 3 -14.28 12.32 -31.48
N GLY A 4 -13.20 12.28 -32.24
CA GLY A 4 -12.26 13.40 -32.37
C GLY A 4 -11.40 13.62 -31.11
N ASN A 5 -11.07 14.88 -30.80
CA ASN A 5 -10.26 15.26 -29.62
C ASN A 5 -11.09 16.00 -28.58
N LEU A 6 -10.64 16.00 -27.32
CA LEU A 6 -11.35 16.62 -26.19
C LEU A 6 -11.55 18.14 -26.39
N ASP A 7 -10.61 18.83 -27.03
CA ASP A 7 -10.74 20.27 -27.34
C ASP A 7 -12.04 20.56 -28.10
N SER A 8 -12.37 19.74 -29.10
CA SER A 8 -13.60 19.91 -29.89
C SER A 8 -14.91 19.69 -29.11
N TRP A 9 -14.84 18.99 -27.98
CA TRP A 9 -15.98 18.80 -27.06
C TRP A 9 -16.09 19.93 -26.04
N LEU A 10 -14.95 20.46 -25.58
CA LEU A 10 -14.89 21.61 -24.68
C LEU A 10 -15.18 22.92 -25.40
N HIS A 11 -14.86 23.04 -26.70
CA HIS A 11 -14.96 24.31 -27.44
C HIS A 11 -15.40 24.07 -28.89
N PRO A 12 -16.67 23.67 -29.14
CA PRO A 12 -17.16 23.42 -30.48
C PRO A 12 -17.17 24.70 -31.33
N ALA A 13 -16.71 24.60 -32.58
CA ALA A 13 -16.72 25.74 -33.51
C ALA A 13 -18.16 26.12 -33.90
N GLU A 14 -18.46 27.43 -33.94
CA GLU A 14 -19.81 27.98 -34.19
C GLU A 14 -20.35 27.76 -35.61
N THR A 15 -19.64 27.08 -36.52
CA THR A 15 -19.85 27.23 -37.97
C THR A 15 -20.63 26.14 -38.71
N THR A 16 -21.37 25.24 -38.06
CA THR A 16 -22.21 24.28 -38.81
C THR A 16 -23.66 24.22 -38.34
N HIS A 17 -24.51 24.98 -39.04
CA HIS A 17 -25.97 25.08 -38.89
C HIS A 17 -26.78 23.80 -39.23
N LEU A 18 -26.16 22.62 -39.30
CA LEU A 18 -26.84 21.38 -39.65
C LEU A 18 -26.50 20.27 -38.67
N ALA A 19 -27.44 20.05 -37.73
CA ALA A 19 -27.57 18.88 -36.87
C ALA A 19 -26.41 18.55 -35.90
N THR A 20 -26.05 19.45 -34.99
CA THR A 20 -25.35 19.06 -33.76
C THR A 20 -26.35 18.78 -32.66
N SER A 21 -26.73 17.51 -32.51
CA SER A 21 -27.20 17.03 -31.21
C SER A 21 -26.12 17.37 -30.17
N SER A 22 -26.41 18.33 -29.27
CA SER A 22 -25.69 18.66 -28.03
C SER A 22 -24.46 17.79 -27.72
N ARG A 23 -23.28 18.12 -28.28
CA ARG A 23 -22.00 17.51 -27.89
C ARG A 23 -21.53 18.16 -26.58
N SER A 24 -22.09 17.74 -25.46
CA SER A 24 -21.68 18.19 -24.12
C SER A 24 -21.37 17.00 -23.23
N LEU A 25 -20.27 17.09 -22.47
CA LEU A 25 -19.84 16.05 -21.55
C LEU A 25 -20.46 16.33 -20.17
N ASN A 26 -21.16 15.34 -19.61
CA ASN A 26 -21.64 15.43 -18.23
C ASN A 26 -20.49 15.18 -17.22
N LEU A 27 -20.71 15.48 -15.95
CA LEU A 27 -19.70 15.35 -14.90
C LEU A 27 -19.09 13.94 -14.80
N SER A 28 -19.89 12.89 -14.97
CA SER A 28 -19.41 11.51 -14.93
C SER A 28 -18.52 11.17 -16.12
N GLN A 29 -18.85 11.66 -17.32
CA GLN A 29 -18.01 11.50 -18.51
C GLN A 29 -16.69 12.24 -18.35
N LYS A 30 -16.72 13.50 -17.86
CA LYS A 30 -15.52 14.28 -17.56
C LYS A 30 -14.63 13.59 -16.53
N LEU A 31 -15.23 13.00 -15.48
CA LEU A 31 -14.50 12.25 -14.46
C LEU A 31 -13.84 10.98 -15.02
N ASN A 32 -14.51 10.25 -15.92
CA ASN A 32 -13.92 9.09 -16.59
C ASN A 32 -12.75 9.49 -17.48
N ILE A 33 -12.93 10.54 -18.30
CA ILE A 33 -11.86 11.09 -19.15
C ILE A 33 -10.65 11.52 -18.30
N ALA A 34 -10.88 12.18 -17.16
CA ALA A 34 -9.82 12.54 -16.22
C ALA A 34 -9.04 11.31 -15.71
N ILE A 35 -9.75 10.24 -15.32
CA ILE A 35 -9.15 8.98 -14.86
C ILE A 35 -8.34 8.31 -15.97
N ASP A 36 -8.87 8.25 -17.19
CA ASP A 36 -8.21 7.62 -18.33
C ASP A 36 -6.89 8.34 -18.67
N VAL A 37 -6.92 9.67 -18.76
CA VAL A 37 -5.71 10.49 -19.00
C VAL A 37 -4.71 10.35 -17.86
N ALA A 38 -5.17 10.38 -16.60
CA ALA A 38 -4.30 10.22 -15.44
C ALA A 38 -3.63 8.84 -15.40
N SER A 39 -4.36 7.79 -15.77
CA SER A 39 -3.87 6.41 -15.83
C SER A 39 -2.83 6.24 -16.93
N ALA A 40 -3.04 6.87 -18.10
CA ALA A 40 -2.07 6.90 -19.19
C ALA A 40 -0.76 7.59 -18.76
N LEU A 41 -0.82 8.75 -18.11
CA LEU A 41 0.38 9.41 -17.60
C LEU A 41 1.07 8.60 -16.49
N GLN A 42 0.31 7.97 -15.59
CA GLN A 42 0.87 7.07 -14.58
C GLN A 42 1.64 5.90 -15.21
N TYR A 43 1.11 5.34 -16.31
CA TYR A 43 1.78 4.31 -17.08
C TYR A 43 3.09 4.83 -17.69
N LEU A 44 3.06 5.97 -18.38
CA LEU A 44 4.23 6.59 -19.02
C LEU A 44 5.34 6.95 -18.01
N HIS A 45 4.97 7.47 -16.84
CA HIS A 45 5.93 7.91 -15.83
C HIS A 45 6.53 6.74 -15.04
N ASN A 46 5.71 5.75 -14.65
CA ASN A 46 6.12 4.77 -13.64
C ASN A 46 6.31 3.36 -14.21
N HIS A 47 5.57 2.99 -15.25
CA HIS A 47 5.45 1.61 -15.73
C HIS A 47 6.22 1.33 -17.03
N CYS A 48 6.75 2.36 -17.70
CA CYS A 48 7.68 2.21 -18.82
C CYS A 48 9.14 1.97 -18.34
N GLU A 49 9.97 1.34 -19.19
CA GLU A 49 11.36 1.02 -18.88
C GLU A 49 12.23 2.28 -18.68
N ALA A 50 12.00 3.32 -19.48
CA ALA A 50 12.44 4.69 -19.26
C ALA A 50 11.22 5.56 -18.91
N GLU A 51 11.40 6.59 -18.08
CA GLU A 51 10.28 7.50 -17.79
C GLU A 51 9.98 8.31 -19.06
N ILE A 52 8.76 8.20 -19.58
CA ILE A 52 8.33 8.95 -20.76
C ILE A 52 7.63 10.21 -20.27
N VAL A 53 8.25 11.37 -20.48
CA VAL A 53 7.62 12.67 -20.23
C VAL A 53 6.99 13.14 -21.54
N HIS A 54 5.68 13.43 -21.54
CA HIS A 54 4.92 13.81 -22.72
C HIS A 54 5.28 15.22 -23.22
N CYS A 55 5.47 16.17 -22.31
CA CYS A 55 5.85 17.57 -22.56
C CYS A 55 4.85 18.44 -23.35
N ASP A 56 3.70 17.92 -23.78
CA ASP A 56 2.69 18.70 -24.54
C ASP A 56 1.26 18.21 -24.29
N LEU A 57 0.93 17.93 -23.03
CA LEU A 57 -0.40 17.48 -22.68
C LEU A 57 -1.40 18.65 -22.72
N LYS A 58 -2.45 18.52 -23.53
CA LYS A 58 -3.53 19.51 -23.71
C LYS A 58 -4.78 18.85 -24.30
N PRO A 59 -5.97 19.45 -24.24
CA PRO A 59 -7.21 18.83 -24.74
C PRO A 59 -7.18 18.38 -26.20
N SER A 60 -6.45 19.07 -27.08
CA SER A 60 -6.36 18.68 -28.50
C SER A 60 -5.55 17.39 -28.72
N ASN A 61 -4.74 17.01 -27.73
CA ASN A 61 -3.91 15.80 -27.72
C ASN A 61 -4.60 14.63 -26.98
N ILE A 62 -5.83 14.82 -26.48
CA ILE A 62 -6.64 13.75 -25.89
C ILE A 62 -7.68 13.31 -26.91
N LEU A 63 -7.56 12.09 -27.42
CA LEU A 63 -8.48 11.50 -28.39
C LEU A 63 -9.57 10.69 -27.69
N LEU A 64 -10.80 10.75 -28.20
CA LEU A 64 -11.94 10.02 -27.65
C LEU A 64 -12.42 8.96 -28.66
N ASP A 65 -12.54 7.71 -28.22
CA ASP A 65 -13.14 6.64 -29.01
C ASP A 65 -14.67 6.61 -28.90
N ASN A 66 -15.33 5.64 -29.56
CA ASN A 66 -16.79 5.49 -29.56
C ASN A 66 -17.42 5.42 -28.16
N ASP A 67 -16.71 4.86 -27.18
CA ASP A 67 -17.19 4.69 -25.81
C ASP A 67 -16.84 5.89 -24.92
N LEU A 68 -16.28 6.96 -25.50
CA LEU A 68 -15.73 8.14 -24.82
C LEU A 68 -14.59 7.79 -23.85
N VAL A 69 -13.87 6.69 -24.11
CA VAL A 69 -12.61 6.40 -23.42
C VAL A 69 -11.55 7.33 -23.98
N ALA A 70 -10.77 7.95 -23.07
CA ALA A 70 -9.76 8.91 -23.44
C ALA A 70 -8.40 8.26 -23.68
N HIS A 71 -7.75 8.63 -24.78
CA HIS A 71 -6.44 8.14 -25.17
C HIS A 71 -5.51 9.32 -25.39
N VAL A 72 -4.36 9.32 -24.70
CA VAL A 72 -3.33 10.35 -24.84
C VAL A 72 -2.57 10.14 -26.15
N GLY A 73 -2.51 11.17 -26.99
CA GLY A 73 -1.84 11.16 -28.28
C GLY A 73 -0.85 12.31 -28.45
N ASP A 74 -0.18 12.36 -29.61
CA ASP A 74 0.84 13.35 -29.98
C ASP A 74 2.07 13.41 -29.07
N PHE A 75 2.93 12.41 -29.21
CA PHE A 75 4.21 12.29 -28.51
C PHE A 75 5.36 13.03 -29.22
N GLY A 76 5.08 13.97 -30.13
CA GLY A 76 6.11 14.66 -30.92
C GLY A 76 7.13 15.44 -30.08
N LEU A 77 6.75 15.86 -28.88
CA LEU A 77 7.63 16.54 -27.91
C LEU A 77 8.06 15.64 -26.75
N ALA A 78 7.71 14.36 -26.76
CA ALA A 78 8.00 13.45 -25.67
C ALA A 78 9.52 13.27 -25.46
N ARG A 79 9.90 12.95 -24.23
CA ARG A 79 11.28 12.73 -23.81
C ARG A 79 11.38 11.45 -23.01
N LEU A 80 12.41 10.67 -23.30
CA LEU A 80 12.80 9.51 -22.52
C LEU A 80 13.82 9.96 -21.47
N LEU A 81 13.44 9.92 -20.20
CA LEU A 81 14.35 10.13 -19.10
C LEU A 81 14.86 8.76 -18.61
N PRO A 82 16.19 8.52 -18.62
CA PRO A 82 16.75 7.32 -18.01
C PRO A 82 16.39 7.30 -16.52
N LYS A 83 15.79 6.21 -16.05
CA LYS A 83 15.56 6.02 -14.61
C LYS A 83 16.91 6.05 -13.89
N PRO A 84 17.11 6.88 -12.85
CA PRO A 84 18.44 7.08 -12.26
C PRO A 84 18.94 5.77 -11.62
N VAL A 85 19.90 5.13 -12.27
CA VAL A 85 20.71 4.06 -11.70
C VAL A 85 21.81 4.74 -10.89
N TYR A 86 21.59 4.93 -9.58
CA TYR A 86 22.58 5.39 -8.59
C TYR A 86 23.41 6.65 -8.97
N ARG A 87 23.17 7.79 -8.29
CA ARG A 87 24.16 8.42 -7.37
C ARG A 87 23.84 9.87 -7.00
N SER A 88 24.33 10.20 -5.80
CA SER A 88 24.83 11.49 -5.34
C SER A 88 25.10 12.55 -6.41
N SER A 89 24.63 13.76 -6.11
CA SER A 89 25.08 15.08 -6.58
C SER A 89 25.18 15.29 -8.10
N GLU A 90 24.27 16.14 -8.58
CA GLU A 90 24.45 17.10 -9.67
C GLU A 90 25.24 16.61 -10.89
N GLN A 91 24.53 16.12 -11.91
CA GLN A 91 24.94 16.33 -13.29
C GLN A 91 23.76 16.76 -14.17
N GLU A 92 24.08 17.74 -15.01
CA GLU A 92 23.24 18.65 -15.76
C GLU A 92 22.36 17.94 -16.79
N GLY A 93 21.06 18.25 -16.75
CA GLY A 93 20.11 17.83 -17.78
C GLY A 93 20.35 18.57 -19.09
N SER A 94 20.28 17.84 -20.20
CA SER A 94 20.39 18.38 -21.57
C SER A 94 19.47 19.60 -21.77
N SER A 95 20.08 20.77 -21.89
CA SER A 95 19.44 22.05 -22.18
C SER A 95 19.18 22.16 -23.69
N THR A 96 18.04 21.64 -24.15
CA THR A 96 17.54 22.02 -25.48
C THR A 96 16.88 23.40 -25.37
N VAL A 97 17.44 24.39 -26.07
CA VAL A 97 17.06 25.82 -26.18
C VAL A 97 15.73 26.02 -26.95
N ALA A 98 14.75 25.15 -26.73
CA ALA A 98 13.41 25.28 -27.30
C ALA A 98 12.41 25.43 -26.16
N ILE A 99 11.54 26.45 -26.23
CA ILE A 99 10.40 26.60 -25.33
C ILE A 99 9.56 25.31 -25.42
N LYS A 100 9.40 24.60 -24.30
CA LYS A 100 8.73 23.29 -24.25
C LYS A 100 7.27 23.47 -23.86
N GLY A 101 6.38 22.80 -24.60
CA GLY A 101 4.95 22.75 -24.33
C GLY A 101 4.16 23.91 -24.95
N THR A 102 2.84 23.74 -24.95
CA THR A 102 1.89 24.72 -25.47
C THR A 102 1.63 25.85 -24.46
N ILE A 103 1.53 27.08 -24.96
CA ILE A 103 1.20 28.29 -24.15
C ILE A 103 -0.06 28.03 -23.32
N GLY A 104 0.00 28.35 -22.03
CA GLY A 104 -1.09 28.14 -21.07
C GLY A 104 -1.10 26.76 -20.39
N TYR A 105 -0.46 25.74 -20.97
CA TYR A 105 -0.37 24.38 -20.41
C TYR A 105 1.05 24.00 -19.96
N ALA A 106 2.06 24.67 -20.50
CA ALA A 106 3.46 24.44 -20.14
C ALA A 106 3.73 24.81 -18.68
N ALA A 107 4.47 23.95 -17.98
CA ALA A 107 4.86 24.19 -16.60
C ALA A 107 5.77 25.45 -16.50
N PRO A 108 5.62 26.31 -15.47
CA PRO A 108 6.36 27.57 -15.38
C PRO A 108 7.88 27.42 -15.44
N GLU A 109 8.41 26.32 -14.92
CA GLU A 109 9.83 25.99 -14.97
C GLU A 109 10.36 25.75 -16.40
N TYR A 110 9.52 25.34 -17.35
CA TYR A 110 9.93 25.15 -18.75
C TYR A 110 10.22 26.49 -19.43
N GLY A 111 9.54 27.56 -19.03
CA GLY A 111 9.84 28.93 -19.45
C GLY A 111 11.13 29.50 -18.83
N MET A 112 11.65 28.86 -17.77
CA MET A 112 12.92 29.21 -17.12
C MET A 112 14.11 28.39 -17.64
N GLY A 113 13.91 27.58 -18.70
CA GLY A 113 14.95 26.77 -19.31
C GLY A 113 15.27 25.46 -18.56
N LEU A 114 14.44 25.05 -17.59
CA LEU A 114 14.65 23.80 -16.85
C LEU A 114 14.31 22.56 -17.69
N ALA A 115 14.89 21.42 -17.29
CA ALA A 115 14.72 20.15 -18.00
C ALA A 115 13.28 19.63 -17.96
N ALA A 116 12.92 18.81 -18.95
CA ALA A 116 11.63 18.11 -18.95
C ALA A 116 11.57 17.16 -17.75
N SER A 117 10.39 17.05 -17.13
CA SER A 117 10.18 16.26 -15.92
C SER A 117 8.77 15.72 -15.89
N THR A 118 8.57 14.57 -15.24
CA THR A 118 7.24 13.98 -15.02
C THR A 118 6.31 14.94 -14.28
N LEU A 119 6.85 15.77 -13.38
CA LEU A 119 6.11 16.82 -12.68
C LEU A 119 5.64 17.96 -13.59
N GLY A 120 6.26 18.18 -14.75
CA GLY A 120 5.76 19.12 -15.74
C GLY A 120 4.52 18.60 -16.47
N ASP A 121 4.45 17.29 -16.77
CA ASP A 121 3.21 16.67 -17.28
C ASP A 121 2.08 16.74 -16.25
N VAL A 122 2.41 16.57 -14.96
CA VAL A 122 1.42 16.74 -13.86
C VAL A 122 0.84 18.16 -13.86
N TYR A 123 1.67 19.18 -14.12
CA TYR A 123 1.19 20.56 -14.21
C TYR A 123 0.20 20.72 -15.36
N SER A 124 0.57 20.26 -16.56
CA SER A 124 -0.29 20.30 -17.74
C SER A 124 -1.60 19.52 -17.54
N TYR A 125 -1.54 18.37 -16.86
CA TYR A 125 -2.74 17.61 -16.45
C TYR A 125 -3.62 18.41 -15.50
N GLY A 126 -3.02 19.12 -14.54
CA GLY A 126 -3.74 20.02 -13.64
C GLY A 126 -4.51 21.11 -14.39
N ILE A 127 -3.87 21.77 -15.35
CA ILE A 127 -4.52 22.79 -16.20
C ILE A 127 -5.64 22.19 -17.05
N LEU A 128 -5.41 21.02 -17.67
CA LEU A 128 -6.44 20.29 -18.42
C LEU A 128 -7.65 19.98 -17.54
N LEU A 129 -7.44 19.56 -16.29
CA LEU A 129 -8.51 19.27 -15.34
C LEU A 129 -9.31 20.53 -14.97
N LEU A 130 -8.64 21.66 -14.76
CA LEU A 130 -9.29 22.94 -14.48
C LEU A 130 -10.13 23.39 -15.68
N GLU A 131 -9.58 23.33 -16.89
CA GLU A 131 -10.30 23.69 -18.12
C GLU A 131 -11.51 22.78 -18.38
N MET A 132 -11.41 21.47 -18.13
CA MET A 132 -12.56 20.57 -18.30
C MET A 132 -13.76 20.97 -17.44
N ILE A 133 -13.52 21.53 -16.25
CA ILE A 133 -14.57 21.90 -15.30
C ILE A 133 -15.07 23.33 -15.54
N THR A 134 -14.18 24.28 -15.83
CA THR A 134 -14.53 25.69 -16.05
C THR A 134 -14.97 26.00 -17.48
N ARG A 135 -14.55 25.16 -18.43
CA ARG A 135 -14.70 25.37 -19.87
C ARG A 135 -14.07 26.69 -20.36
N ARG A 136 -13.05 27.18 -19.64
CA ARG A 136 -12.27 28.37 -20.01
C ARG A 136 -10.91 27.95 -20.52
N ARG A 137 -10.48 28.48 -21.67
CA ARG A 137 -9.16 28.16 -22.20
C ARG A 137 -8.12 28.89 -21.36
N PRO A 138 -6.97 28.29 -21.01
CA PRO A 138 -5.86 28.99 -20.36
C PRO A 138 -5.34 30.20 -21.14
N THR A 139 -5.71 30.32 -22.42
CA THR A 139 -5.36 31.39 -23.36
C THR A 139 -6.51 32.36 -23.64
N ASP A 140 -7.64 32.29 -22.91
CA ASP A 140 -8.71 33.27 -23.06
C ASP A 140 -8.21 34.68 -22.72
N ASP A 141 -8.67 35.71 -23.45
CA ASP A 141 -8.22 37.11 -23.30
C ASP A 141 -8.38 37.68 -21.88
N MET A 142 -9.20 37.06 -21.03
CA MET A 142 -9.35 37.44 -19.63
C MET A 142 -8.16 37.05 -18.75
N PHE A 143 -7.30 36.14 -19.21
CA PHE A 143 -6.11 35.68 -18.51
C PHE A 143 -4.88 36.45 -19.00
N MET A 144 -4.72 37.66 -18.45
CA MET A 144 -3.60 38.56 -18.71
C MET A 144 -2.89 38.91 -17.40
N ASP A 145 -1.61 39.28 -17.48
CA ASP A 145 -0.76 39.65 -16.35
C ASP A 145 -0.63 38.55 -15.26
N GLU A 146 -1.05 38.81 -14.02
CA GLU A 146 -0.94 37.88 -12.88
C GLU A 146 -2.11 36.89 -12.75
N LEU A 147 -3.12 36.99 -13.63
CA LEU A 147 -4.32 36.16 -13.58
C LEU A 147 -4.25 35.05 -14.64
N ASP A 148 -3.90 33.84 -14.20
CA ASP A 148 -3.98 32.62 -15.01
C ASP A 148 -5.17 31.75 -14.56
N LEU A 149 -5.47 30.69 -15.31
CA LEU A 149 -6.58 29.77 -14.99
C LEU A 149 -6.45 29.15 -13.59
N HIS A 150 -5.22 28.88 -13.13
CA HIS A 150 -4.97 28.37 -11.78
C HIS A 150 -5.41 29.39 -10.72
N ASN A 151 -4.93 30.63 -10.81
CA ASN A 151 -5.25 31.69 -9.86
C ASN A 151 -6.73 32.09 -9.93
N TYR A 152 -7.34 32.06 -11.11
CA TYR A 152 -8.77 32.28 -11.28
C TYR A 152 -9.60 31.25 -10.50
N VAL A 153 -9.28 29.96 -10.63
CA VAL A 153 -9.96 28.90 -9.87
C VAL A 153 -9.64 28.98 -8.37
N ASN A 154 -8.39 29.25 -8.00
CA ASN A 154 -7.96 29.32 -6.61
C ASN A 154 -8.68 30.44 -5.84
N ARG A 155 -8.89 31.60 -6.48
CA ARG A 155 -9.62 32.73 -5.90
C ARG A 155 -11.11 32.45 -5.72
N ALA A 156 -11.69 31.57 -6.54
CA ALA A 156 -13.12 31.23 -6.48
C ALA A 156 -13.45 30.14 -5.45
N LEU A 157 -12.47 29.34 -4.99
CA LEU A 157 -12.71 28.26 -4.03
C LEU A 157 -12.62 28.76 -2.56
N PRO A 158 -13.50 28.29 -1.66
CA PRO A 158 -14.68 27.44 -1.90
C PRO A 158 -15.98 28.21 -2.20
N GLU A 159 -15.99 29.54 -2.07
CA GLU A 159 -17.20 30.33 -1.89
C GLU A 159 -17.90 30.73 -3.20
N GLN A 160 -17.18 30.76 -4.33
CA GLN A 160 -17.65 31.25 -5.64
C GLN A 160 -17.59 30.16 -6.74
N VAL A 161 -17.58 28.88 -6.35
CA VAL A 161 -17.46 27.75 -7.29
C VAL A 161 -18.57 27.73 -8.34
N CYS A 162 -19.80 28.11 -7.97
CA CYS A 162 -20.93 28.18 -8.89
C CYS A 162 -20.74 29.20 -10.03
N GLU A 163 -19.87 30.19 -9.87
CA GLU A 163 -19.64 31.27 -10.84
C GLU A 163 -18.58 30.89 -11.89
N ILE A 164 -17.75 29.89 -11.58
CA ILE A 164 -16.63 29.46 -12.42
C ILE A 164 -16.84 28.11 -13.10
N VAL A 165 -17.86 27.35 -12.69
CA VAL A 165 -18.20 26.01 -13.21
C VAL A 165 -19.23 26.12 -14.33
N GLU A 166 -19.12 25.27 -15.35
CA GLU A 166 -20.06 25.23 -16.47
C GLU A 166 -21.53 25.05 -15.98
N PRO A 167 -22.49 25.90 -16.41
CA PRO A 167 -23.89 25.82 -15.98
C PRO A 167 -24.57 24.45 -16.23
N LEU A 168 -24.13 23.72 -17.26
CA LEU A 168 -24.63 22.38 -17.59
C LEU A 168 -24.16 21.29 -16.61
N ILE A 169 -23.12 21.55 -15.82
CA ILE A 169 -22.70 20.68 -14.70
C ILE A 169 -23.63 20.89 -13.49
N LEU A 170 -24.26 22.06 -13.35
CA LEU A 170 -25.02 22.48 -12.16
C LEU A 170 -26.55 22.51 -12.33
N CYS A 171 -27.09 22.49 -13.55
CA CYS A 171 -28.53 22.67 -13.79
C CYS A 171 -29.24 21.42 -14.34
N LYS A 172 -30.22 20.90 -13.57
CA LYS A 172 -31.47 20.41 -14.15
C LYS A 172 -32.46 21.58 -14.20
N ALA A 173 -32.99 21.83 -15.39
CA ALA A 173 -34.00 22.84 -15.65
C ALA A 173 -35.23 22.67 -14.73
N GLY A 174 -35.64 23.78 -14.11
CA GLY A 174 -36.90 23.92 -13.39
C GLY A 174 -37.42 25.34 -13.58
N ASP A 175 -38.28 25.47 -14.59
CA ASP A 175 -39.32 26.45 -14.91
C ASP A 175 -39.37 27.83 -14.21
N GLY A 176 -39.70 28.84 -15.02
CA GLY A 176 -39.72 30.25 -14.65
C GLY A 176 -40.80 30.67 -13.64
N ASN A 177 -40.61 31.89 -13.13
CA ASN A 177 -41.56 32.66 -12.32
C ASN A 177 -42.08 32.00 -11.02
N ARG A 178 -41.44 32.33 -9.88
CA ARG A 178 -42.12 32.81 -8.66
C ARG A 178 -41.13 33.33 -7.62
N ARG A 179 -41.45 34.49 -7.06
CA ARG A 179 -40.76 35.14 -5.93
C ARG A 179 -40.86 34.28 -4.65
N MET A 180 -39.75 34.24 -3.91
CA MET A 180 -39.59 33.99 -2.46
C MET A 180 -40.48 32.94 -1.77
N THR A 181 -39.85 31.82 -1.37
CA THR A 181 -39.75 31.39 0.04
C THR A 181 -38.71 30.25 0.15
N PRO A 182 -37.91 30.16 1.24
CA PRO A 182 -36.95 29.08 1.41
C PRO A 182 -37.63 27.87 2.05
N LYS A 183 -38.06 26.91 1.23
CA LYS A 183 -38.38 25.56 1.70
C LYS A 183 -37.52 24.54 0.96
N ARG A 184 -36.65 23.89 1.74
CA ARG A 184 -36.05 22.57 1.55
C ARG A 184 -36.64 21.78 0.37
N GLU A 185 -35.83 21.55 -0.66
CA GLU A 185 -35.79 20.32 -1.46
C GLU A 185 -34.72 20.39 -2.59
N ASN A 186 -33.54 19.78 -2.39
CA ASN A 186 -33.01 18.73 -3.27
C ASN A 186 -31.64 18.22 -2.76
N ILE A 187 -31.60 16.99 -2.24
CA ILE A 187 -30.43 16.35 -1.60
C ILE A 187 -29.35 15.89 -2.63
N ASN A 188 -29.53 16.18 -3.93
CA ASN A 188 -28.60 15.77 -4.99
C ASN A 188 -27.58 16.84 -5.43
N GLY A 189 -27.86 18.14 -5.23
CA GLY A 189 -26.93 19.21 -5.65
C GLY A 189 -25.65 19.29 -4.80
N GLY A 190 -25.67 18.79 -3.57
CA GLY A 190 -24.51 18.81 -2.66
C GLY A 190 -23.37 17.87 -3.08
N ARG A 191 -23.69 16.65 -3.54
CA ARG A 191 -22.68 15.63 -3.89
C ARG A 191 -21.98 15.91 -5.22
N GLU A 192 -22.71 16.36 -6.23
CA GLU A 192 -22.11 16.76 -7.52
C GLU A 192 -21.21 17.99 -7.33
N MET A 193 -21.64 18.95 -6.52
CA MET A 193 -20.81 20.10 -6.15
C MET A 193 -19.56 19.68 -5.36
N GLU A 194 -19.68 18.76 -4.42
CA GLU A 194 -18.53 18.23 -3.67
C GLU A 194 -17.52 17.51 -4.59
N CYS A 195 -18.01 16.76 -5.58
CA CYS A 195 -17.19 16.16 -6.63
C CYS A 195 -16.46 17.24 -7.44
N VAL A 196 -17.17 18.28 -7.89
CA VAL A 196 -16.59 19.40 -8.63
C VAL A 196 -15.53 20.13 -7.80
N ILE A 197 -15.81 20.44 -6.54
CA ILE A 197 -14.85 21.06 -5.61
C ILE A 197 -13.62 20.17 -5.45
N SER A 198 -13.80 18.87 -5.34
CA SER A 198 -12.70 17.91 -5.20
C SER A 198 -11.83 17.84 -6.46
N LEU A 199 -12.45 17.88 -7.65
CA LEU A 199 -11.73 17.93 -8.92
C LEU A 199 -10.96 19.23 -9.11
N LEU A 200 -11.56 20.38 -8.76
CA LEU A 200 -10.88 21.67 -8.82
C LEU A 200 -9.70 21.73 -7.84
N LYS A 201 -9.88 21.26 -6.59
CA LYS A 201 -8.78 21.15 -5.60
C LYS A 201 -7.66 20.24 -6.10
N LEU A 202 -7.99 19.13 -6.76
CA LEU A 202 -7.01 18.24 -7.36
C LEU A 202 -6.26 18.92 -8.51
N GLY A 203 -6.97 19.62 -9.39
CA GLY A 203 -6.39 20.42 -10.47
C GLY A 203 -5.42 21.48 -9.96
N LEU A 204 -5.80 22.22 -8.91
CA LEU A 204 -4.94 23.20 -8.23
C LEU A 204 -3.71 22.56 -7.59
N LYS A 205 -3.86 21.37 -7.00
CA LYS A 205 -2.72 20.65 -6.41
C LYS A 205 -1.74 20.15 -7.47
N CYS A 206 -2.24 19.74 -8.64
CA CYS A 206 -1.40 19.30 -9.76
C CYS A 206 -0.70 20.47 -10.47
N SER A 207 -1.35 21.64 -10.56
CA SER A 207 -0.83 22.84 -11.24
C SER A 207 -0.11 23.84 -10.32
N GLN A 208 0.49 23.38 -9.21
CA GLN A 208 1.29 24.24 -8.34
C GLN A 208 2.50 24.82 -9.07
N ARG A 209 2.86 26.08 -8.77
CA ARG A 209 4.00 26.75 -9.43
C ARG A 209 5.34 26.01 -9.22
N LEU A 210 5.59 25.53 -8.00
CA LEU A 210 6.80 24.76 -7.67
C LEU A 210 6.58 23.25 -7.92
N PRO A 211 7.48 22.55 -8.64
CA PRO A 211 7.35 21.12 -8.93
C PRO A 211 7.16 20.25 -7.68
N ASN A 212 7.94 20.51 -6.63
CA ASN A 212 7.91 19.73 -5.39
C ASN A 212 6.59 19.84 -4.61
N ASN A 213 5.73 20.80 -4.96
CA ASN A 213 4.41 20.95 -4.34
C ASN A 213 3.32 20.17 -5.08
N ARG A 214 3.63 19.63 -6.26
CA ARG A 214 2.71 18.86 -7.11
C ARG A 214 2.61 17.42 -6.64
N MET A 215 1.50 16.78 -6.98
CA MET A 215 1.22 15.38 -6.65
C MET A 215 1.80 14.44 -7.70
N HIS A 216 2.25 13.24 -7.32
CA HIS A 216 2.62 12.23 -8.30
C HIS A 216 1.39 11.57 -8.94
N MET A 217 1.49 11.14 -10.21
CA MET A 217 0.32 10.63 -10.95
C MET A 217 -0.36 9.39 -10.31
N ASN A 218 0.38 8.56 -9.57
CA ASN A 218 -0.18 7.45 -8.79
C ASN A 218 -1.14 7.92 -7.68
N GLU A 219 -0.80 9.00 -6.99
CA GLU A 219 -1.66 9.63 -5.98
C GLU A 219 -2.86 10.33 -6.63
N VAL A 220 -2.66 10.95 -7.80
CA VAL A 220 -3.74 11.59 -8.59
C VAL A 220 -4.79 10.56 -9.00
N VAL A 221 -4.38 9.42 -9.58
CA VAL A 221 -5.28 8.32 -9.98
C VAL A 221 -6.04 7.78 -8.77
N SER A 222 -5.35 7.56 -7.65
CA SER A 222 -5.98 7.09 -6.41
C SER A 222 -7.07 8.06 -5.92
N LYS A 223 -6.79 9.37 -5.93
CA LYS A 223 -7.78 10.39 -5.53
C LYS A 223 -8.96 10.51 -6.48
N LEU A 224 -8.75 10.37 -7.79
CA LEU A 224 -9.85 10.39 -8.76
C LEU A 224 -10.81 9.22 -8.57
N HIS A 225 -10.30 8.01 -8.27
CA HIS A 225 -11.14 6.86 -7.93
C HIS A 225 -11.95 7.11 -6.66
N LEU A 226 -11.34 7.68 -5.61
CA LEU A 226 -12.06 8.08 -4.39
C LEU A 226 -13.14 9.15 -4.64
N ILE A 227 -12.93 10.07 -5.59
CA ILE A 227 -13.94 11.07 -5.99
C ILE A 227 -15.09 10.42 -6.76
N LYS A 228 -14.86 9.28 -7.45
CA LYS A 228 -15.85 8.57 -8.26
C LYS A 228 -16.79 7.69 -7.42
N ASP A 229 -16.29 7.07 -6.36
CA ASP A 229 -17.03 6.14 -5.50
C ASP A 229 -18.35 6.69 -4.88
N PRO A 230 -18.49 7.98 -4.49
CA PRO A 230 -19.68 8.51 -3.84
C PRO A 230 -20.85 8.87 -4.77
N ILE A 231 -20.68 8.82 -6.09
CA ILE A 231 -21.69 9.27 -7.07
C ILE A 231 -22.65 8.11 -7.36
N PRO A 232 -23.93 8.17 -6.92
CA PRO A 232 -24.88 7.09 -7.19
C PRO A 232 -25.25 7.09 -8.67
N THR A 233 -24.81 6.06 -9.40
CA THR A 233 -25.32 5.78 -10.74
C THR A 233 -26.81 5.44 -10.60
N LYS A 234 -27.71 6.32 -11.03
CA LYS A 234 -29.14 6.04 -11.13
C LYS A 234 -29.36 4.96 -12.19
N THR A 235 -29.20 3.69 -11.79
CA THR A 235 -29.73 2.48 -12.42
C THR A 235 -29.49 1.31 -11.45
N MET A 236 -30.43 1.05 -10.55
CA MET A 236 -30.59 -0.26 -9.92
C MET A 236 -31.12 -1.25 -10.97
N TRP A 237 -30.43 -2.38 -11.10
CA TRP A 237 -30.77 -3.57 -11.89
C TRP A 237 -31.30 -3.33 -13.31
N GLY A 238 -30.41 -2.83 -14.15
CA GLY A 238 -30.31 -3.29 -15.51
C GLY A 238 -28.83 -3.51 -15.79
N LEU A 239 -28.42 -4.75 -16.06
CA LEU A 239 -27.13 -4.99 -16.70
C LEU A 239 -27.14 -4.23 -18.03
N ARG A 240 -26.67 -2.98 -18.05
CA ARG A 240 -26.32 -2.25 -19.27
C ARG A 240 -24.91 -2.70 -19.61
N SER A 241 -24.76 -3.77 -20.39
CA SER A 241 -24.87 -3.76 -21.86
C SER A 241 -23.84 -2.86 -22.54
N SER A 242 -22.56 -3.07 -22.18
CA SER A 242 -21.43 -2.97 -23.11
C SER A 242 -20.40 -4.09 -22.83
N THR A 243 -20.39 -4.64 -21.62
CA THR A 243 -19.67 -5.90 -21.31
C THR A 243 -20.51 -7.15 -21.58
N LEU A 244 -21.84 -7.12 -21.39
CA LEU A 244 -22.70 -8.27 -21.75
C LEU A 244 -23.24 -8.26 -23.18
N ALA A 245 -23.29 -7.14 -23.89
CA ALA A 245 -23.50 -7.20 -25.34
C ALA A 245 -22.26 -7.77 -26.03
N ASN A 246 -21.05 -7.47 -25.53
CA ASN A 246 -19.85 -8.15 -25.99
C ASN A 246 -19.75 -9.58 -25.48
N ILE A 247 -20.17 -9.92 -24.26
CA ILE A 247 -20.15 -11.33 -23.80
C ILE A 247 -21.30 -12.15 -24.41
N PHE A 248 -22.46 -11.58 -24.72
CA PHE A 248 -23.58 -12.30 -25.37
C PHE A 248 -23.48 -12.27 -26.90
N LEU A 249 -22.80 -11.29 -27.51
CA LEU A 249 -22.36 -11.36 -28.91
C LEU A 249 -21.15 -12.28 -29.04
N LEU A 250 -20.22 -12.31 -28.08
CA LEU A 250 -19.15 -13.31 -28.01
C LEU A 250 -19.70 -14.71 -27.70
N LEU A 251 -20.77 -14.85 -26.90
CA LEU A 251 -21.41 -16.14 -26.61
C LEU A 251 -22.44 -16.57 -27.66
N SER A 252 -23.11 -15.65 -28.37
CA SER A 252 -24.01 -16.01 -29.48
C SER A 252 -23.28 -16.19 -30.81
N VAL A 253 -22.14 -15.52 -31.01
CA VAL A 253 -21.17 -15.86 -32.06
C VAL A 253 -20.43 -17.16 -31.70
N ALA A 254 -20.14 -17.43 -30.42
CA ALA A 254 -19.59 -18.73 -29.99
C ALA A 254 -20.61 -19.88 -30.02
N MET A 255 -21.91 -19.61 -29.99
CA MET A 255 -22.95 -20.65 -30.10
C MET A 255 -23.42 -20.89 -31.55
N ASN A 256 -23.19 -19.95 -32.48
CA ASN A 256 -23.51 -20.12 -33.91
C ASN A 256 -22.31 -20.35 -34.84
N PHE A 257 -21.06 -20.35 -34.34
CA PHE A 257 -19.90 -20.96 -35.01
C PHE A 257 -19.48 -22.25 -34.31
N SER A 258 -20.47 -23.09 -33.99
CA SER A 258 -20.22 -24.44 -33.53
C SER A 258 -19.88 -25.33 -34.73
N VAL A 259 -18.57 -25.56 -34.90
CA VAL A 259 -17.88 -26.86 -35.12
C VAL A 259 -16.50 -26.65 -35.79
N SER A 260 -16.23 -25.52 -36.44
CA SER A 260 -14.98 -25.30 -37.22
C SER A 260 -13.90 -24.40 -36.58
N HIS A 261 -14.23 -23.44 -35.71
CA HIS A 261 -13.25 -22.46 -35.18
C HIS A 261 -12.48 -22.90 -33.92
N VAL A 262 -13.01 -23.86 -33.15
CA VAL A 262 -12.32 -24.39 -31.97
C VAL A 262 -11.01 -25.07 -32.34
N SER A 263 -10.90 -25.63 -33.55
CA SER A 263 -9.67 -26.25 -34.06
C SER A 263 -8.58 -25.23 -34.42
N ALA A 264 -8.94 -24.03 -34.88
CA ALA A 264 -7.99 -23.02 -35.35
C ALA A 264 -7.32 -22.25 -34.19
N ALA A 265 -8.07 -21.80 -33.18
CA ALA A 265 -7.49 -21.18 -31.97
C ALA A 265 -6.65 -22.20 -31.17
N LYS A 266 -7.06 -23.48 -31.21
CA LYS A 266 -6.26 -24.58 -30.69
C LYS A 266 -4.94 -24.69 -31.46
N GLN A 267 -4.97 -24.74 -32.79
CA GLN A 267 -3.74 -24.83 -33.58
C GLN A 267 -2.82 -23.62 -33.39
N PHE A 268 -3.38 -22.41 -33.24
CA PHE A 268 -2.64 -21.16 -33.07
C PHE A 268 -1.84 -21.09 -31.76
N GLN A 269 -2.42 -21.47 -30.61
CA GLN A 269 -1.73 -21.38 -29.33
C GLN A 269 -0.62 -22.44 -29.17
N ASN A 270 -0.78 -23.62 -29.80
CA ASN A 270 0.27 -24.63 -29.86
C ASN A 270 1.45 -24.19 -30.72
N GLU A 271 1.19 -23.43 -31.78
CA GLU A 271 2.25 -22.77 -32.53
C GLU A 271 2.93 -21.69 -31.68
N THR A 272 2.20 -20.96 -30.82
CA THR A 272 2.82 -19.97 -29.91
C THR A 272 3.84 -20.60 -28.94
N ASP A 273 3.48 -21.69 -28.24
CA ASP A 273 4.39 -22.37 -27.30
C ASP A 273 5.62 -22.90 -28.05
N ARG A 274 5.41 -23.48 -29.24
CA ARG A 274 6.47 -23.99 -30.11
C ARG A 274 7.40 -22.87 -30.59
N LEU A 275 6.85 -21.73 -31.01
CA LEU A 275 7.62 -20.58 -31.47
C LEU A 275 8.44 -19.96 -30.32
N ALA A 276 7.88 -19.86 -29.12
CA ALA A 276 8.60 -19.37 -27.94
C ALA A 276 9.79 -20.29 -27.58
N LEU A 277 9.61 -21.61 -27.68
CA LEU A 277 10.69 -22.57 -27.46
C LEU A 277 11.74 -22.54 -28.59
N LEU A 278 11.34 -22.34 -29.85
CA LEU A 278 12.31 -22.15 -30.94
C LEU A 278 13.06 -20.82 -30.83
N GLU A 279 12.40 -19.76 -30.38
CA GLU A 279 13.04 -18.49 -30.03
C GLU A 279 14.06 -18.72 -28.91
N PHE A 280 13.68 -19.45 -27.85
CA PHE A 280 14.62 -19.82 -26.78
C PHE A 280 15.85 -20.51 -27.35
N LYS A 281 15.66 -21.54 -28.20
CA LYS A 281 16.78 -22.24 -28.85
C LYS A 281 17.68 -21.30 -29.66
N ASN A 282 17.10 -20.34 -30.37
CA ASN A 282 17.86 -19.37 -31.16
C ASN A 282 18.67 -18.39 -30.30
N GLN A 283 18.28 -18.19 -29.04
CA GLN A 283 19.01 -17.36 -28.08
C GLN A 283 20.13 -18.12 -27.35
N ILE A 284 20.32 -19.41 -27.64
CA ILE A 284 21.39 -20.22 -27.05
C ILE A 284 22.64 -20.14 -27.92
N HIS A 285 23.76 -19.80 -27.29
CA HIS A 285 25.06 -19.70 -27.93
C HIS A 285 25.82 -21.03 -27.85
N ASP A 286 25.88 -21.65 -26.66
CA ASP A 286 26.52 -22.94 -26.44
C ASP A 286 25.54 -23.99 -25.92
N ASP A 287 25.50 -25.14 -26.58
CA ASP A 287 24.80 -26.36 -26.15
C ASP A 287 25.75 -27.56 -26.26
N PRO A 288 26.71 -27.70 -25.33
CA PRO A 288 27.78 -28.69 -25.44
C PRO A 288 27.29 -30.14 -25.37
N PHE A 289 26.15 -30.37 -24.72
CA PHE A 289 25.54 -31.70 -24.62
C PHE A 289 24.50 -31.97 -25.72
N GLY A 290 24.14 -30.96 -26.51
CA GLY A 290 23.20 -31.09 -27.61
C GLY A 290 21.76 -31.38 -27.16
N VAL A 291 21.38 -30.93 -25.96
CA VAL A 291 20.06 -31.20 -25.35
C VAL A 291 18.93 -30.58 -26.21
N LEU A 292 19.23 -29.45 -26.85
CA LEU A 292 18.29 -28.75 -27.72
C LEU A 292 18.27 -29.33 -29.14
N ASN A 293 19.02 -30.39 -29.45
CA ASN A 293 18.96 -31.05 -30.76
C ASN A 293 17.57 -31.65 -31.04
N SER A 294 16.90 -32.11 -29.98
CA SER A 294 15.52 -32.63 -30.04
C SER A 294 14.49 -31.54 -30.39
N TRP A 295 14.84 -30.26 -30.20
CA TRP A 295 13.99 -29.09 -30.47
C TRP A 295 14.03 -28.72 -31.95
N ASN A 296 13.32 -29.49 -32.76
CA ASN A 296 13.33 -29.38 -34.21
C ASN A 296 11.94 -29.63 -34.82
N HIS A 297 11.84 -29.54 -36.15
CA HIS A 297 10.58 -29.72 -36.87
C HIS A 297 10.12 -31.19 -36.97
N SER A 298 10.97 -32.16 -36.61
CA SER A 298 10.73 -33.60 -36.82
C SER A 298 9.72 -34.18 -35.82
N GLN A 299 9.48 -33.51 -34.70
CA GLN A 299 8.54 -33.97 -33.69
C GLN A 299 7.83 -32.82 -32.96
N HIS A 300 6.69 -33.14 -32.35
CA HIS A 300 5.90 -32.21 -31.54
C HIS A 300 6.69 -31.74 -30.30
N HIS A 301 6.61 -30.45 -29.95
CA HIS A 301 7.43 -29.82 -28.90
C HIS A 301 7.30 -30.47 -27.52
N CYS A 302 6.14 -31.03 -27.17
CA CYS A 302 5.96 -31.84 -25.95
C CYS A 302 6.76 -33.15 -25.88
N ARG A 303 7.51 -33.51 -26.92
CA ARG A 303 8.48 -34.62 -26.93
C ARG A 303 9.92 -34.12 -26.97
N TRP A 304 10.12 -32.81 -26.97
CA TRP A 304 11.44 -32.22 -26.86
C TRP A 304 11.98 -32.44 -25.45
N GLU A 305 13.28 -32.67 -25.39
CA GLU A 305 13.98 -32.87 -24.13
C GLU A 305 13.83 -31.63 -23.24
N GLY A 306 13.51 -31.87 -21.97
CA GLY A 306 13.25 -30.79 -21.02
C GLY A 306 11.87 -30.12 -21.14
N VAL A 307 11.02 -30.50 -22.09
CA VAL A 307 9.69 -29.90 -22.29
C VAL A 307 8.59 -30.85 -21.83
N ALA A 308 7.77 -30.42 -20.86
CA ALA A 308 6.57 -31.15 -20.47
C ALA A 308 5.30 -30.33 -20.69
N CYS A 309 4.29 -30.98 -21.26
CA CYS A 309 3.01 -30.38 -21.55
C CYS A 309 1.87 -31.00 -20.74
N SER A 310 0.73 -30.30 -20.67
CA SER A 310 -0.45 -30.78 -19.94
C SER A 310 -0.96 -32.15 -20.43
N THR A 311 -1.26 -33.05 -19.49
CA THR A 311 -1.77 -34.42 -19.76
C THR A 311 -3.30 -34.54 -19.69
N ARG A 312 -3.98 -33.54 -19.10
CA ARG A 312 -5.40 -33.59 -18.69
C ARG A 312 -6.44 -33.76 -19.79
N HIS A 313 -6.09 -33.75 -21.08
CA HIS A 313 -7.08 -33.71 -22.16
C HIS A 313 -6.95 -34.76 -23.26
N GLN A 314 -6.29 -35.89 -23.00
CA GLN A 314 -6.19 -36.98 -23.98
C GLN A 314 -7.55 -37.51 -24.46
N ARG A 315 -8.64 -37.34 -23.70
CA ARG A 315 -9.99 -37.80 -24.06
C ARG A 315 -10.86 -36.80 -24.85
N MET A 316 -10.47 -35.52 -24.99
CA MET A 316 -11.34 -34.48 -25.59
C MET A 316 -10.73 -33.69 -26.77
N GLY A 317 -9.59 -34.11 -27.32
CA GLY A 317 -9.01 -33.43 -28.49
C GLY A 317 -8.65 -31.95 -28.23
N LEU A 318 -8.16 -31.64 -27.03
CA LEU A 318 -7.63 -30.33 -26.66
C LEU A 318 -6.09 -30.39 -26.62
N LEU A 319 -5.46 -29.25 -26.93
CA LEU A 319 -4.02 -29.08 -27.04
C LEU A 319 -3.21 -29.46 -25.80
N LYS A 320 -1.97 -29.90 -26.04
CA LYS A 320 -0.92 -30.04 -25.04
C LYS A 320 -0.16 -28.70 -24.92
N ARG A 321 -0.44 -27.91 -23.89
CA ARG A 321 0.26 -26.64 -23.60
C ARG A 321 1.54 -26.88 -22.82
N LEU A 322 2.56 -26.05 -23.01
CA LEU A 322 3.76 -26.04 -22.16
C LEU A 322 3.39 -25.76 -20.70
N VAL A 323 3.76 -26.67 -19.80
CA VAL A 323 3.48 -26.57 -18.36
C VAL A 323 4.77 -26.55 -17.55
N GLN A 324 5.82 -27.23 -18.02
CA GLN A 324 7.08 -27.33 -17.31
C GLN A 324 8.25 -27.27 -18.29
N LEU A 325 9.28 -26.52 -17.91
CA LEU A 325 10.57 -26.44 -18.58
C LEU A 325 11.67 -26.92 -17.63
N PHE A 326 12.40 -27.97 -18.02
CA PHE A 326 13.49 -28.59 -17.25
C PHE A 326 14.75 -28.65 -18.09
N LEU A 327 15.65 -27.71 -17.89
CA LEU A 327 16.94 -27.63 -18.60
C LEU A 327 18.11 -27.50 -17.61
N ALA A 328 17.94 -27.93 -16.37
CA ALA A 328 18.98 -27.81 -15.35
C ALA A 328 20.23 -28.66 -15.67
N ALA A 329 21.40 -28.18 -15.26
CA ALA A 329 22.70 -28.88 -15.35
C ALA A 329 23.15 -29.25 -16.77
N ASN A 330 22.98 -28.35 -17.75
CA ASN A 330 23.29 -28.62 -19.16
C ASN A 330 24.39 -27.73 -19.75
N LYS A 331 25.04 -26.88 -18.95
CA LYS A 331 26.08 -25.94 -19.42
C LYS A 331 25.62 -25.05 -20.59
N LEU A 332 24.32 -24.78 -20.69
CA LEU A 332 23.75 -23.92 -21.73
C LEU A 332 24.16 -22.48 -21.50
N SER A 333 24.58 -21.76 -22.54
CA SER A 333 24.87 -20.31 -22.47
C SER A 333 23.94 -19.53 -23.38
N GLY A 334 23.54 -18.32 -22.94
CA GLY A 334 22.65 -17.44 -23.71
C GLY A 334 21.56 -16.80 -22.86
N ILE A 335 20.45 -16.43 -23.51
CA ILE A 335 19.37 -15.65 -22.89
C ILE A 335 18.07 -16.47 -22.89
N ILE A 336 17.33 -16.42 -21.78
CA ILE A 336 15.93 -16.90 -21.75
C ILE A 336 15.03 -15.78 -22.27
N PRO A 337 14.36 -15.93 -23.43
CA PRO A 337 13.51 -14.88 -23.99
C PRO A 337 12.28 -14.62 -23.12
N ALA A 338 11.80 -13.38 -23.16
CA ALA A 338 10.63 -12.92 -22.40
C ALA A 338 9.35 -13.73 -22.72
N SER A 339 9.26 -14.31 -23.93
CA SER A 339 8.14 -15.16 -24.35
C SER A 339 7.96 -16.39 -23.46
N ILE A 340 9.03 -16.94 -22.88
CA ILE A 340 8.93 -18.05 -21.90
C ILE A 340 8.33 -17.59 -20.58
N PHE A 341 8.57 -16.34 -20.18
CA PHE A 341 7.98 -15.75 -18.99
C PHE A 341 6.56 -15.23 -19.22
N ASN A 342 5.94 -15.52 -20.36
CA ASN A 342 4.63 -15.01 -20.73
C ASN A 342 3.62 -16.13 -21.02
N SER A 343 3.36 -16.98 -20.01
CA SER A 343 2.39 -18.07 -20.15
C SER A 343 1.72 -18.44 -18.82
N SER A 344 0.41 -18.25 -18.77
CA SER A 344 -0.41 -18.66 -17.62
C SER A 344 -0.48 -20.17 -17.40
N ALA A 345 -0.02 -21.01 -18.34
CA ALA A 345 -0.02 -22.46 -18.16
C ALA A 345 1.24 -23.01 -17.48
N ILE A 346 2.33 -22.23 -17.46
CA ILE A 346 3.60 -22.68 -16.87
C ILE A 346 3.47 -22.73 -15.35
N THR A 347 3.89 -23.86 -14.80
CA THR A 347 3.91 -24.14 -13.36
C THR A 347 5.33 -24.35 -12.85
N VAL A 348 6.27 -24.76 -13.71
CA VAL A 348 7.65 -25.03 -13.32
C VAL A 348 8.60 -24.48 -14.38
N ILE A 349 9.54 -23.67 -13.94
CA ILE A 349 10.73 -23.28 -14.72
C ILE A 349 11.94 -23.71 -13.91
N SER A 350 12.69 -24.68 -14.43
CA SER A 350 13.91 -25.21 -13.82
C SER A 350 15.03 -25.21 -14.84
N VAL A 351 15.95 -24.26 -14.70
CA VAL A 351 17.07 -24.00 -15.61
C VAL A 351 18.38 -23.81 -14.83
N ALA A 352 18.40 -24.27 -13.58
CA ALA A 352 19.52 -24.11 -12.68
C ALA A 352 20.80 -24.80 -13.18
N ASP A 353 21.97 -24.34 -12.76
CA ASP A 353 23.27 -24.91 -13.15
C ASP A 353 23.51 -24.85 -14.68
N ASN A 354 23.51 -23.61 -15.18
CA ASN A 354 23.83 -23.26 -16.57
C ASN A 354 24.59 -21.92 -16.59
N TYR A 355 24.78 -21.33 -17.76
CA TYR A 355 25.42 -20.03 -17.97
C TYR A 355 24.45 -19.01 -18.56
N PHE A 356 23.16 -19.08 -18.19
CA PHE A 356 22.16 -18.11 -18.65
C PHE A 356 22.43 -16.72 -18.06
N HIS A 357 22.37 -15.68 -18.89
CA HIS A 357 22.55 -14.30 -18.46
C HIS A 357 21.41 -13.41 -18.98
N SER A 358 20.80 -12.62 -18.11
CA SER A 358 19.86 -11.53 -18.42
C SER A 358 19.24 -11.01 -17.11
N ASN A 359 18.34 -10.03 -17.23
CA ASN A 359 17.44 -9.69 -16.14
C ASN A 359 16.23 -10.65 -16.13
N LEU A 360 15.81 -11.07 -14.94
CA LEU A 360 14.49 -11.68 -14.75
C LEU A 360 13.41 -10.59 -14.91
N PRO A 361 12.30 -10.83 -15.63
CA PRO A 361 11.27 -9.80 -15.82
C PRO A 361 10.63 -9.40 -14.48
N ILE A 362 10.65 -8.10 -14.17
CA ILE A 362 10.11 -7.58 -12.89
C ILE A 362 8.63 -7.91 -12.73
N SER A 363 7.89 -7.98 -13.83
CA SER A 363 6.46 -8.28 -13.94
C SER A 363 6.13 -9.78 -14.12
N MET A 364 7.10 -10.69 -13.98
CA MET A 364 6.90 -12.11 -14.31
C MET A 364 5.80 -12.82 -13.49
N GLY A 365 5.50 -12.38 -12.26
CA GLY A 365 4.44 -13.01 -11.47
C GLY A 365 3.04 -12.65 -11.95
N LEU A 366 2.89 -11.55 -12.70
CA LEU A 366 1.62 -11.20 -13.37
C LEU A 366 1.38 -12.08 -14.62
N THR A 367 2.46 -12.47 -15.29
CA THR A 367 2.40 -13.25 -16.54
C THR A 367 2.52 -14.76 -16.30
N LEU A 368 3.00 -15.18 -15.12
CA LEU A 368 3.08 -16.56 -14.65
C LEU A 368 2.25 -16.78 -13.36
N PRO A 369 0.95 -16.49 -13.35
CA PRO A 369 0.14 -16.54 -12.12
C PRO A 369 0.01 -17.94 -11.49
N ASN A 370 0.25 -19.00 -12.27
CA ASN A 370 0.16 -20.40 -11.82
C ASN A 370 1.53 -21.03 -11.51
N LEU A 371 2.59 -20.22 -11.43
CA LEU A 371 3.94 -20.70 -11.14
C LEU A 371 4.00 -21.31 -9.74
N LYS A 372 4.52 -22.53 -9.67
CA LYS A 372 4.76 -23.28 -8.42
C LYS A 372 6.25 -23.34 -8.09
N ARG A 373 7.12 -23.48 -9.09
CA ARG A 373 8.56 -23.56 -8.86
C ARG A 373 9.32 -22.73 -9.88
N LEU A 374 10.14 -21.82 -9.38
CA LEU A 374 11.14 -21.07 -10.14
C LEU A 374 12.53 -21.43 -9.61
N ALA A 375 13.26 -22.25 -10.35
CA ALA A 375 14.61 -22.68 -10.01
C ALA A 375 15.58 -22.23 -11.11
N VAL A 376 16.22 -21.09 -10.89
CA VAL A 376 17.15 -20.44 -11.83
C VAL A 376 18.55 -20.28 -11.24
N GLY A 377 18.82 -20.95 -10.11
CA GLY A 377 20.10 -20.81 -9.40
C GLY A 377 21.31 -21.31 -10.19
N ILE A 378 22.52 -20.91 -9.79
CA ILE A 378 23.79 -21.28 -10.45
C ILE A 378 23.74 -20.88 -11.92
N ASN A 379 23.65 -19.58 -12.17
CA ASN A 379 23.61 -18.95 -13.49
C ASN A 379 24.28 -17.56 -13.41
N GLU A 380 24.15 -16.77 -14.47
CA GLU A 380 24.72 -15.42 -14.60
C GLU A 380 23.60 -14.35 -14.68
N PHE A 381 22.40 -14.62 -14.11
CA PHE A 381 21.31 -13.64 -14.07
C PHE A 381 21.70 -12.42 -13.24
N TYR A 382 21.30 -11.23 -13.68
CA TYR A 382 21.59 -9.96 -13.01
C TYR A 382 20.34 -9.07 -12.95
N GLY A 383 20.49 -7.84 -12.48
CA GLY A 383 19.38 -6.90 -12.34
C GLY A 383 18.65 -7.06 -11.01
N ASN A 384 17.42 -6.54 -10.93
CA ASN A 384 16.68 -6.47 -9.67
C ASN A 384 15.84 -7.73 -9.42
N PHE A 385 15.56 -8.01 -8.14
CA PHE A 385 14.57 -9.00 -7.73
C PHE A 385 13.22 -8.79 -8.46
N PRO A 386 12.58 -9.85 -8.98
CA PRO A 386 11.29 -9.73 -9.65
C PRO A 386 10.16 -9.48 -8.65
N THR A 387 9.85 -8.22 -8.36
CA THR A 387 8.93 -7.83 -7.27
C THR A 387 7.51 -8.38 -7.43
N SER A 388 7.01 -8.48 -8.66
CA SER A 388 5.68 -9.07 -8.93
C SER A 388 5.59 -10.57 -8.69
N ILE A 389 6.71 -11.27 -8.37
CA ILE A 389 6.68 -12.71 -8.10
C ILE A 389 5.68 -13.06 -6.98
N THR A 390 5.39 -12.11 -6.09
CA THR A 390 4.36 -12.17 -5.04
C THR A 390 2.94 -12.40 -5.59
N ASN A 391 2.67 -12.08 -6.85
CA ASN A 391 1.39 -12.34 -7.53
C ASN A 391 1.19 -13.80 -7.93
N ALA A 392 2.25 -14.61 -7.97
CA ALA A 392 2.15 -16.05 -8.21
C ALA A 392 1.86 -16.77 -6.87
N SER A 393 0.64 -16.60 -6.35
CA SER A 393 0.24 -17.07 -5.00
C SER A 393 0.39 -18.59 -4.78
N GLY A 394 0.51 -19.37 -5.85
CA GLY A 394 0.78 -20.81 -5.81
C GLY A 394 2.26 -21.18 -5.69
N LEU A 395 3.18 -20.22 -5.55
CA LEU A 395 4.63 -20.49 -5.53
C LEU A 395 5.04 -21.26 -4.26
N GLU A 396 5.69 -22.39 -4.48
CA GLU A 396 6.21 -23.33 -3.47
C GLU A 396 7.73 -23.21 -3.35
N GLU A 397 8.44 -22.97 -4.46
CA GLU A 397 9.90 -22.87 -4.49
C GLU A 397 10.36 -21.65 -5.30
N LEU A 398 11.16 -20.81 -4.66
CA LEU A 398 11.88 -19.70 -5.28
C LEU A 398 13.38 -19.86 -5.01
N ASP A 399 14.12 -20.31 -6.02
CA ASP A 399 15.57 -20.44 -5.98
C ASP A 399 16.23 -19.53 -7.02
N LEU A 400 16.83 -18.44 -6.54
CA LEU A 400 17.62 -17.48 -7.30
C LEU A 400 19.11 -17.59 -6.98
N SER A 401 19.54 -18.62 -6.24
CA SER A 401 20.86 -18.68 -5.63
C SER A 401 22.01 -18.65 -6.63
N GLN A 402 23.20 -18.19 -6.23
CA GLN A 402 24.40 -18.18 -7.08
C GLN A 402 24.17 -17.48 -8.42
N ASN A 403 23.79 -16.21 -8.35
CA ASN A 403 23.60 -15.31 -9.49
C ASN A 403 24.18 -13.93 -9.13
N LYS A 404 23.93 -12.91 -9.97
CA LYS A 404 24.31 -11.52 -9.78
C LYS A 404 23.08 -10.61 -9.55
N VAL A 405 22.00 -11.16 -8.97
CA VAL A 405 20.75 -10.43 -8.73
C VAL A 405 20.92 -9.49 -7.53
N ALA A 406 20.38 -8.28 -7.64
CA ALA A 406 20.45 -7.21 -6.67
C ALA A 406 19.05 -6.64 -6.36
N GLY A 407 19.02 -5.49 -5.68
CA GLY A 407 17.79 -4.78 -5.34
C GLY A 407 17.18 -5.25 -4.01
N GLN A 408 16.05 -4.65 -3.65
CA GLN A 408 15.35 -4.98 -2.40
C GLN A 408 14.41 -6.17 -2.60
N VAL A 409 14.41 -7.07 -1.62
CA VAL A 409 13.41 -8.12 -1.50
C VAL A 409 12.08 -7.46 -1.09
N PRO A 410 10.96 -7.72 -1.79
CA PRO A 410 9.69 -7.03 -1.53
C PRO A 410 9.16 -7.33 -0.13
N ALA A 411 8.68 -6.30 0.57
CA ALA A 411 8.20 -6.42 1.95
C ALA A 411 7.00 -7.34 2.11
N ASN A 412 6.24 -7.58 1.03
CA ASN A 412 5.09 -8.46 0.96
C ASN A 412 5.42 -9.87 0.42
N LEU A 413 6.69 -10.31 0.49
CA LEU A 413 7.07 -11.66 0.02
C LEU A 413 6.27 -12.77 0.71
N GLY A 414 5.82 -12.53 1.95
CA GLY A 414 4.92 -13.40 2.71
C GLY A 414 3.52 -13.61 2.12
N ASP A 415 3.12 -12.88 1.07
CA ASP A 415 1.87 -13.15 0.34
C ASP A 415 1.91 -14.54 -0.34
N LEU A 416 3.12 -15.08 -0.54
CA LEU A 416 3.39 -16.44 -1.02
C LEU A 416 3.17 -17.46 0.10
N THR A 417 1.92 -17.63 0.52
CA THR A 417 1.53 -18.50 1.66
C THR A 417 1.92 -19.97 1.49
N ASN A 418 2.08 -20.46 0.25
CA ASN A 418 2.49 -21.84 -0.06
C ASN A 418 4.02 -22.03 -0.12
N LEU A 419 4.81 -20.99 0.16
CA LEU A 419 6.25 -21.00 -0.03
C LEU A 419 6.93 -21.97 0.97
N GLN A 420 7.63 -22.96 0.42
CA GLN A 420 8.34 -24.00 1.16
C GLN A 420 9.85 -23.78 1.14
N ARG A 421 10.39 -23.23 0.05
CA ARG A 421 11.81 -22.94 -0.12
C ARG A 421 12.02 -21.54 -0.67
N LEU A 422 12.79 -20.74 0.08
CA LEU A 422 13.32 -19.46 -0.36
C LEU A 422 14.83 -19.50 -0.31
N ASN A 423 15.46 -19.50 -1.48
CA ASN A 423 16.92 -19.55 -1.62
C ASN A 423 17.43 -18.36 -2.44
N LEU A 424 18.02 -17.39 -1.74
CA LEU A 424 18.60 -16.17 -2.31
C LEU A 424 20.13 -16.11 -2.14
N GLU A 425 20.74 -17.24 -1.79
CA GLU A 425 22.15 -17.34 -1.47
C GLU A 425 23.07 -16.81 -2.60
N ARG A 426 24.24 -16.26 -2.25
CA ARG A 426 25.31 -15.91 -3.20
C ARG A 426 24.81 -15.00 -4.32
N ASN A 427 24.31 -13.84 -3.92
CA ASN A 427 23.81 -12.78 -4.79
C ASN A 427 24.32 -11.41 -4.28
N LEU A 428 23.74 -10.32 -4.79
CA LEU A 428 24.06 -8.94 -4.43
C LEU A 428 22.95 -8.27 -3.61
N PHE A 429 22.10 -9.04 -2.92
CA PHE A 429 21.00 -8.49 -2.11
C PHE A 429 21.51 -7.76 -0.86
N GLY A 430 20.76 -6.75 -0.41
CA GLY A 430 21.09 -5.91 0.75
C GLY A 430 22.02 -4.74 0.41
N GLY A 431 22.53 -4.07 1.45
CA GLY A 431 23.47 -2.96 1.33
C GLY A 431 22.85 -1.56 1.55
N ASN A 432 21.53 -1.48 1.78
CA ASN A 432 20.89 -0.22 2.17
C ASN A 432 21.13 0.05 3.67
N SER A 433 21.07 1.33 4.06
CA SER A 433 21.44 1.78 5.42
C SER A 433 20.47 1.28 6.51
N THR A 434 19.23 0.95 6.17
CA THR A 434 18.18 0.44 7.08
C THR A 434 17.11 -0.35 6.32
N GLY A 435 16.53 -1.39 6.94
CA GLY A 435 15.34 -2.09 6.44
C GLY A 435 15.58 -3.31 5.53
N ASP A 436 16.84 -3.72 5.35
CA ASP A 436 17.25 -4.86 4.50
C ASP A 436 16.54 -6.19 4.85
N LEU A 437 16.12 -6.36 6.11
CA LEU A 437 15.52 -7.58 6.65
C LEU A 437 14.02 -7.43 6.96
N ASP A 438 13.39 -6.32 6.61
CA ASP A 438 11.99 -6.04 6.98
C ASP A 438 11.01 -7.04 6.34
N PHE A 439 11.32 -7.54 5.15
CA PHE A 439 10.51 -8.55 4.46
C PHE A 439 10.36 -9.85 5.27
N ILE A 440 11.31 -10.17 6.15
CA ILE A 440 11.29 -11.39 6.98
C ILE A 440 10.04 -11.42 7.88
N ALA A 441 9.54 -10.26 8.30
CA ALA A 441 8.31 -10.21 9.10
C ALA A 441 7.11 -10.80 8.35
N SER A 442 7.01 -10.54 7.04
CA SER A 442 5.92 -11.08 6.21
C SER A 442 6.01 -12.60 6.06
N LEU A 443 7.21 -13.19 6.09
CA LEU A 443 7.40 -14.64 5.93
C LEU A 443 6.79 -15.48 7.05
N THR A 444 6.30 -14.86 8.14
CA THR A 444 5.47 -15.54 9.14
C THR A 444 4.15 -16.08 8.58
N ASN A 445 3.70 -15.56 7.43
CA ASN A 445 2.54 -16.07 6.71
C ASN A 445 2.83 -17.37 5.93
N CYS A 446 4.10 -17.71 5.73
CA CYS A 446 4.53 -18.90 4.98
C CYS A 446 4.66 -20.10 5.94
N SER A 447 3.53 -20.69 6.34
CA SER A 447 3.51 -21.77 7.34
C SER A 447 4.27 -23.02 6.94
N ASP A 448 4.45 -23.27 5.64
CA ASP A 448 5.14 -24.45 5.11
C ASP A 448 6.63 -24.20 4.81
N LEU A 449 7.18 -23.04 5.19
CA LEU A 449 8.57 -22.68 4.92
C LEU A 449 9.54 -23.62 5.64
N SER A 450 10.28 -24.42 4.87
CA SER A 450 11.20 -25.44 5.37
C SER A 450 12.67 -25.11 5.16
N VAL A 451 12.99 -24.37 4.10
CA VAL A 451 14.36 -23.96 3.74
C VAL A 451 14.39 -22.45 3.51
N PHE A 452 15.21 -21.76 4.28
CA PHE A 452 15.42 -20.31 4.13
C PHE A 452 16.92 -19.98 4.08
N SER A 453 17.37 -19.47 2.94
CA SER A 453 18.77 -19.08 2.72
C SER A 453 18.91 -17.64 2.20
N LEU A 454 19.70 -16.85 2.92
CA LEU A 454 20.19 -15.53 2.55
C LEU A 454 21.72 -15.46 2.52
N SER A 455 22.40 -16.60 2.62
CA SER A 455 23.85 -16.63 2.81
C SER A 455 24.62 -15.92 1.69
N THR A 456 25.80 -15.40 2.00
CA THR A 456 26.72 -14.77 1.04
C THR A 456 26.05 -13.65 0.24
N ASN A 457 25.57 -12.63 0.95
CA ASN A 457 24.95 -11.42 0.38
C ASN A 457 25.48 -10.18 1.14
N ASN A 458 24.88 -9.02 0.92
CA ASN A 458 25.22 -7.76 1.57
C ASN A 458 24.23 -7.35 2.67
N PHE A 459 23.43 -8.27 3.21
CA PHE A 459 22.39 -7.94 4.21
C PHE A 459 22.99 -7.33 5.48
N ARG A 460 22.42 -6.20 5.92
CA ARG A 460 22.80 -5.46 7.13
C ARG A 460 21.73 -5.51 8.21
N GLY A 461 22.08 -5.03 9.40
CA GLY A 461 21.15 -4.89 10.52
C GLY A 461 21.17 -6.08 11.46
N ASN A 462 20.15 -6.18 12.33
CA ASN A 462 20.04 -7.24 13.32
C ASN A 462 19.12 -8.34 12.79
N ILE A 463 19.42 -9.60 13.12
CA ILE A 463 18.51 -10.72 12.86
C ILE A 463 17.18 -10.45 13.60
N PRO A 464 16.04 -10.31 12.89
CA PRO A 464 14.76 -10.04 13.52
C PRO A 464 14.35 -11.18 14.44
N LYS A 465 13.79 -10.87 15.61
CA LYS A 465 13.34 -11.90 16.58
C LYS A 465 12.30 -12.85 16.00
N VAL A 466 11.52 -12.36 15.04
CA VAL A 466 10.49 -13.11 14.33
C VAL A 466 11.05 -14.30 13.53
N VAL A 467 12.35 -14.31 13.19
CA VAL A 467 13.01 -15.46 12.54
C VAL A 467 12.83 -16.76 13.34
N ALA A 468 12.74 -16.66 14.67
CA ALA A 468 12.54 -17.81 15.54
C ALA A 468 11.15 -18.48 15.38
N ASN A 469 10.19 -17.81 14.76
CA ASN A 469 8.79 -18.26 14.63
C ASN A 469 8.27 -18.08 13.20
N LEU A 470 9.14 -18.21 12.18
CA LEU A 470 8.71 -18.11 10.78
C LEU A 470 7.84 -19.29 10.37
N SER A 471 8.27 -20.49 10.70
CA SER A 471 7.53 -21.72 10.44
C SER A 471 7.97 -22.82 11.40
N ASN A 472 7.02 -23.67 11.78
CA ASN A 472 7.30 -24.88 12.53
C ASN A 472 7.90 -26.00 11.66
N GLN A 473 7.98 -25.82 10.33
CA GLN A 473 8.58 -26.77 9.40
C GLN A 473 10.03 -26.41 9.03
N LEU A 474 10.57 -25.32 9.59
CA LEU A 474 11.89 -24.83 9.24
C LEU A 474 12.98 -25.83 9.66
N THR A 475 13.58 -26.48 8.66
CA THR A 475 14.66 -27.47 8.85
C THR A 475 16.03 -26.86 8.67
N THR A 476 16.14 -25.81 7.83
CA THR A 476 17.42 -25.29 7.40
C THR A 476 17.40 -23.77 7.31
N LEU A 477 18.33 -23.12 8.02
CA LEU A 477 18.45 -21.66 8.08
C LEU A 477 19.89 -21.22 7.80
N TYR A 478 20.09 -20.55 6.66
CA TYR A 478 21.40 -20.13 6.17
C TYR A 478 21.46 -18.60 6.09
N LEU A 479 22.18 -17.96 7.01
CA LEU A 479 22.36 -16.50 7.09
C LEU A 479 23.84 -16.09 7.07
N GLY A 480 24.75 -17.02 6.80
CA GLY A 480 26.20 -16.81 6.87
C GLY A 480 26.72 -15.88 5.77
N GLY A 481 27.91 -15.30 5.92
CA GLY A 481 28.54 -14.49 4.88
C GLY A 481 27.80 -13.20 4.56
N ASN A 482 27.32 -12.49 5.58
CA ASN A 482 26.61 -11.21 5.44
C ASN A 482 27.24 -10.15 6.36
N GLN A 483 26.62 -8.98 6.46
CA GLN A 483 27.02 -7.91 7.36
C GLN A 483 26.08 -7.81 8.58
N LEU A 484 25.48 -8.93 8.98
CA LEU A 484 24.52 -8.99 10.09
C LEU A 484 25.21 -8.69 11.42
N SER A 485 24.52 -8.01 12.31
CA SER A 485 25.04 -7.56 13.60
C SER A 485 24.04 -7.82 14.72
N GLY A 486 24.34 -7.32 15.93
CA GLY A 486 23.50 -7.58 17.10
C GLY A 486 23.78 -8.95 17.71
N THR A 487 22.81 -9.47 18.46
CA THR A 487 22.91 -10.74 19.19
C THR A 487 22.08 -11.82 18.54
N ILE A 488 22.44 -13.09 18.75
CA ILE A 488 21.58 -14.22 18.40
C ILE A 488 20.23 -14.08 19.13
N PRO A 489 19.08 -14.09 18.44
CA PRO A 489 17.79 -13.98 19.10
C PRO A 489 17.55 -15.17 20.06
N GLN A 490 17.13 -14.88 21.30
CA GLN A 490 16.86 -15.92 22.32
C GLN A 490 15.87 -17.00 21.85
N GLY A 491 14.99 -16.68 20.91
CA GLY A 491 14.03 -17.64 20.37
C GLY A 491 14.66 -18.80 19.59
N PHE A 492 15.88 -18.66 19.06
CA PHE A 492 16.51 -19.71 18.24
C PHE A 492 16.75 -21.00 19.04
N GLY A 493 17.07 -20.89 20.33
CA GLY A 493 17.27 -22.06 21.20
C GLY A 493 15.99 -22.75 21.66
N ASN A 494 14.83 -22.07 21.57
CA ASN A 494 13.56 -22.56 22.14
C ASN A 494 12.53 -22.98 21.09
N PHE A 495 12.45 -22.26 19.96
CA PHE A 495 11.36 -22.40 18.98
C PHE A 495 11.79 -23.11 17.69
N LEU A 496 13.09 -23.30 17.45
CA LEU A 496 13.62 -23.96 16.25
C LEU A 496 14.03 -25.42 16.54
N GLN A 497 13.11 -26.21 17.09
CA GLN A 497 13.42 -27.59 17.53
C GLN A 497 13.63 -28.59 16.38
N LEU A 498 13.03 -28.32 15.20
CA LEU A 498 13.20 -29.14 14.01
C LEU A 498 14.38 -28.70 13.12
N LEU A 499 15.10 -27.65 13.53
CA LEU A 499 16.19 -27.12 12.74
C LEU A 499 17.36 -28.10 12.76
N SER A 500 17.64 -28.66 11.58
CA SER A 500 18.72 -29.62 11.36
C SER A 500 20.06 -28.93 11.19
N TYR A 501 20.06 -27.71 10.63
CA TYR A 501 21.29 -26.95 10.41
C TYR A 501 21.06 -25.43 10.48
N LEU A 502 21.92 -24.73 11.21
CA LEU A 502 21.97 -23.27 11.34
C LEU A 502 23.33 -22.72 10.93
N ASN A 503 23.36 -21.86 9.92
CA ASN A 503 24.58 -21.15 9.55
C ASN A 503 24.46 -19.65 9.84
N LEU A 504 25.26 -19.15 10.77
CA LEU A 504 25.44 -17.72 11.06
C LEU A 504 26.89 -17.26 10.83
N SER A 505 27.74 -18.10 10.24
CA SER A 505 29.17 -17.83 10.06
C SER A 505 29.46 -16.56 9.26
N TYR A 506 30.66 -15.99 9.39
CA TYR A 506 31.14 -14.83 8.64
C TYR A 506 30.14 -13.65 8.67
N ASN A 507 29.79 -13.19 9.87
CA ASN A 507 28.97 -12.01 10.13
C ASN A 507 29.63 -11.14 11.22
N ASN A 508 28.94 -10.09 11.68
CA ASN A 508 29.33 -9.22 12.79
C ASN A 508 28.51 -9.46 14.07
N ILE A 509 28.04 -10.70 14.29
CA ILE A 509 27.20 -11.06 15.44
C ILE A 509 28.05 -11.07 16.71
N ARG A 510 27.45 -10.64 17.82
CA ARG A 510 28.10 -10.51 19.13
C ARG A 510 27.25 -11.12 20.25
N GLY A 511 27.89 -11.34 21.40
CA GLY A 511 27.22 -11.75 22.63
C GLY A 511 27.25 -13.25 22.87
N GLU A 512 26.45 -13.69 23.84
CA GLU A 512 26.45 -15.07 24.32
C GLU A 512 25.76 -16.02 23.33
N ILE A 513 26.42 -17.14 23.06
CA ILE A 513 25.85 -18.26 22.29
C ILE A 513 24.93 -19.07 23.21
N PRO A 514 23.65 -19.29 22.85
CA PRO A 514 22.77 -20.15 23.63
C PRO A 514 23.31 -21.59 23.73
N ASN A 515 22.91 -22.34 24.77
CA ASN A 515 23.24 -23.76 24.95
C ASN A 515 21.99 -24.66 24.87
N THR A 516 20.97 -24.20 24.15
CA THR A 516 19.65 -24.84 23.99
C THR A 516 19.31 -25.01 22.52
N GLY A 517 18.37 -25.92 22.21
CA GLY A 517 17.94 -26.20 20.84
C GLY A 517 19.09 -26.65 19.95
N VAL A 518 19.16 -26.09 18.73
CA VAL A 518 20.19 -26.38 17.73
C VAL A 518 21.61 -26.14 18.24
N PHE A 519 21.81 -25.23 19.20
CA PHE A 519 23.14 -24.90 19.72
C PHE A 519 23.75 -25.94 20.67
N ARG A 520 23.04 -27.05 20.93
CA ARG A 520 23.57 -28.18 21.71
C ARG A 520 24.46 -29.12 20.92
N ASN A 521 24.47 -28.99 19.59
CA ASN A 521 25.18 -29.88 18.70
C ASN A 521 26.05 -29.07 17.75
N GLU A 522 27.37 -29.11 17.97
CA GLU A 522 28.35 -28.42 17.14
C GLU A 522 28.19 -28.76 15.64
N SER A 523 27.90 -30.02 15.32
CA SER A 523 27.75 -30.46 13.92
C SER A 523 26.53 -29.86 13.20
N GLN A 524 25.60 -29.24 13.94
CA GLN A 524 24.39 -28.63 13.39
C GLN A 524 24.46 -27.10 13.30
N ILE A 525 25.57 -26.49 13.73
CA ILE A 525 25.74 -25.04 13.72
C ILE A 525 27.05 -24.62 13.08
N SER A 526 27.04 -23.48 12.39
CA SER A 526 28.26 -22.82 11.94
C SER A 526 28.24 -21.37 12.37
N LEU A 527 29.15 -21.00 13.27
CA LEU A 527 29.27 -19.67 13.89
C LEU A 527 30.62 -18.99 13.61
N THR A 528 31.50 -19.66 12.86
CA THR A 528 32.88 -19.21 12.58
C THR A 528 32.91 -17.82 11.97
N GLY A 529 33.99 -17.06 12.18
CA GLY A 529 34.11 -15.70 11.63
C GLY A 529 33.33 -14.60 12.37
N ASN A 530 32.60 -14.91 13.44
CA ASN A 530 31.98 -13.91 14.32
C ASN A 530 32.85 -13.65 15.57
N ASN A 531 33.79 -12.71 15.46
CA ASN A 531 34.85 -12.51 16.46
C ASN A 531 34.37 -11.95 17.82
N LYS A 532 33.09 -11.58 17.95
CA LYS A 532 32.52 -10.99 19.19
C LYS A 532 31.52 -11.92 19.88
N LEU A 533 31.43 -13.17 19.45
CA LEU A 533 30.68 -14.22 20.14
C LEU A 533 31.48 -14.75 21.34
N CYS A 534 30.77 -15.23 22.35
CA CYS A 534 31.32 -15.81 23.56
C CYS A 534 30.37 -16.87 24.16
N GLY A 535 30.86 -17.72 25.06
CA GLY A 535 30.05 -18.76 25.69
C GLY A 535 29.69 -19.92 24.74
N GLY A 536 28.52 -20.52 24.92
CA GLY A 536 28.12 -21.73 24.17
C GLY A 536 28.59 -23.03 24.82
N ILE A 537 28.45 -24.14 24.08
CA ILE A 537 28.95 -25.46 24.49
C ILE A 537 30.49 -25.52 24.35
N PRO A 538 31.20 -26.29 25.20
CA PRO A 538 32.67 -26.34 25.19
C PRO A 538 33.28 -26.72 23.83
N GLU A 539 32.60 -27.56 23.06
CA GLU A 539 33.03 -28.08 21.76
C GLU A 539 33.21 -26.97 20.72
N LEU A 540 32.52 -25.83 20.86
CA LEU A 540 32.62 -24.71 19.92
C LEU A 540 33.87 -23.83 20.10
N GLU A 541 34.64 -24.04 21.19
CA GLU A 541 35.89 -23.32 21.49
C GLU A 541 35.81 -21.77 21.57
N PHE A 542 34.62 -21.19 21.80
CA PHE A 542 34.49 -19.74 21.98
C PHE A 542 34.95 -19.28 23.38
N PRO A 543 35.50 -18.05 23.51
CA PRO A 543 35.93 -17.52 24.80
C PRO A 543 34.74 -17.35 25.76
N PRO A 544 34.94 -17.44 27.09
CA PRO A 544 33.89 -17.16 28.06
C PRO A 544 33.43 -15.70 27.96
N CYS A 545 32.13 -15.47 28.17
CA CYS A 545 31.59 -14.11 28.12
C CYS A 545 32.15 -13.22 29.24
N PRO A 546 32.46 -11.94 28.97
CA PRO A 546 32.93 -11.02 29.99
C PRO A 546 31.92 -10.90 31.13
N VAL A 547 32.34 -11.22 32.35
CA VAL A 547 31.51 -11.04 33.55
C VAL A 547 31.36 -9.55 33.81
N ILE A 548 30.23 -8.96 33.39
CA ILE A 548 29.88 -7.59 33.74
C ILE A 548 29.55 -7.59 35.24
N LYS A 549 30.48 -7.14 36.09
CA LYS A 549 30.19 -6.81 37.50
C LYS A 549 29.11 -5.72 37.50
N GLY A 550 27.86 -6.10 37.73
CA GLY A 550 26.73 -5.19 37.66
C GLY A 550 26.84 -4.06 38.68
N LYS A 551 26.95 -2.81 38.21
CA LYS A 551 26.44 -1.66 38.97
C LYS A 551 24.93 -1.86 39.14
N THR A 552 24.46 -1.74 40.37
CA THR A 552 23.07 -1.87 40.82
C THR A 552 22.06 -1.20 39.87
N ARG A 553 21.40 -2.01 39.04
CA ARG A 553 20.52 -1.61 37.92
C ARG A 553 19.14 -1.07 38.33
N GLY A 554 18.87 -0.87 39.62
CA GLY A 554 17.58 -0.38 40.12
C GLY A 554 17.35 1.13 40.00
N LYS A 555 18.40 1.95 40.15
CA LYS A 555 18.24 3.42 40.24
C LYS A 555 18.15 4.14 38.89
N LEU A 556 18.76 3.62 37.82
CA LEU A 556 18.86 4.33 36.54
C LEU A 556 17.57 4.27 35.70
N LYS A 557 16.81 3.15 35.78
CA LYS A 557 15.51 3.04 35.10
C LYS A 557 14.47 3.98 35.70
N VAL A 558 14.48 4.17 37.02
CA VAL A 558 13.56 5.08 37.72
C VAL A 558 13.84 6.54 37.34
N ILE A 559 15.11 6.93 37.20
CA ILE A 559 15.48 8.31 36.85
C ILE A 559 15.08 8.64 35.41
N ILE A 560 15.32 7.77 34.43
CA ILE A 560 14.93 8.03 33.03
C ILE A 560 13.40 8.02 32.88
N LEU A 561 12.70 7.14 33.62
CA LEU A 561 11.24 7.11 33.64
C LEU A 561 10.67 8.41 34.26
N LEU A 562 11.23 8.91 35.37
CA LEU A 562 10.83 10.18 35.96
C LEU A 562 11.18 11.39 35.09
N SER A 563 12.35 11.39 34.43
CA SER A 563 12.82 12.56 33.67
C SER A 563 12.12 12.78 32.33
N ILE A 564 11.45 11.76 31.77
CA ILE A 564 10.73 11.88 30.48
C ILE A 564 9.22 11.82 30.69
N VAL A 565 8.73 10.93 31.56
CA VAL A 565 7.29 10.78 31.81
C VAL A 565 6.76 11.93 32.65
N LEU A 566 7.52 12.45 33.63
CA LEU A 566 7.03 13.54 34.47
C LEU A 566 6.89 14.86 33.68
N PRO A 567 7.85 15.29 32.84
CA PRO A 567 7.66 16.50 32.03
C PRO A 567 6.59 16.33 30.95
N ALA A 568 6.49 15.16 30.30
CA ALA A 568 5.45 14.91 29.30
C ALA A 568 4.06 14.81 29.92
N ALA A 569 3.93 14.15 31.08
CA ALA A 569 2.68 14.10 31.85
C ALA A 569 2.34 15.48 32.43
N LEU A 570 3.31 16.25 32.93
CA LEU A 570 3.08 17.62 33.39
C LEU A 570 2.75 18.57 32.24
N LEU A 571 3.32 18.39 31.04
CA LEU A 571 2.97 19.16 29.84
C LEU A 571 1.56 18.81 29.36
N PHE A 572 1.19 17.52 29.42
CA PHE A 572 -0.16 17.04 29.08
C PHE A 572 -1.21 17.48 30.11
N LEU A 573 -0.88 17.42 31.41
CA LEU A 573 -1.71 17.98 32.48
C LEU A 573 -1.79 19.51 32.37
N ALA A 574 -0.69 20.21 32.05
CA ALA A 574 -0.69 21.65 31.83
C ALA A 574 -1.57 22.03 30.64
N LEU A 575 -1.49 21.34 29.51
CA LEU A 575 -2.36 21.55 28.34
C LEU A 575 -3.84 21.30 28.67
N ILE A 576 -4.16 20.27 29.47
CA ILE A 576 -5.54 20.02 29.92
C ILE A 576 -6.02 21.12 30.87
N TYR A 577 -5.21 21.59 31.81
CA TYR A 577 -5.58 22.70 32.71
C TYR A 577 -5.64 24.06 32.01
N GLU A 578 -4.86 24.27 30.93
CA GLU A 578 -4.88 25.47 30.10
C GLU A 578 -6.14 25.50 29.18
N LEU A 579 -6.71 24.34 28.85
CA LEU A 579 -7.99 24.20 28.11
C LEU A 579 -9.24 24.12 29.02
N MET A 580 -9.06 23.89 30.33
CA MET A 580 -10.14 23.72 31.32
C MET A 580 -10.09 24.85 32.36
N GLU A 581 -10.16 26.11 31.90
CA GLU A 581 -9.92 27.30 32.74
C GLU A 581 -10.89 27.41 33.93
N ASN A 582 -12.09 26.82 33.81
CA ASN A 582 -13.10 26.82 34.86
C ASN A 582 -12.86 25.75 35.95
N GLY A 583 -11.82 24.93 35.83
CA GLY A 583 -11.44 23.92 36.82
C GLY A 583 -12.42 22.75 36.88
N ASN A 584 -12.50 22.06 38.02
CA ASN A 584 -13.43 20.94 38.20
C ASN A 584 -14.80 21.39 38.77
N LEU A 585 -15.83 20.59 38.54
CA LEU A 585 -17.21 20.86 38.98
C LEU A 585 -17.34 20.96 40.51
N ASP A 586 -16.49 20.27 41.28
CA ASP A 586 -16.50 20.32 42.75
C ASP A 586 -16.33 21.76 43.27
N LEU A 587 -15.44 22.54 42.64
CA LEU A 587 -15.21 23.96 42.96
C LEU A 587 -16.45 24.85 42.75
N TRP A 588 -17.38 24.43 41.89
CA TRP A 588 -18.63 25.15 41.59
C TRP A 588 -19.81 24.69 42.44
N LEU A 589 -19.77 23.45 42.95
CA LEU A 589 -20.77 22.90 43.86
C LEU A 589 -20.48 23.25 45.32
N HIS A 590 -19.20 23.35 45.67
CA HIS A 590 -18.70 23.60 47.03
C HIS A 590 -17.63 24.69 47.05
N PRO A 591 -18.00 25.98 46.90
CA PRO A 591 -17.04 27.08 46.96
C PRO A 591 -16.42 27.14 48.36
N SER A 592 -15.08 27.03 48.46
CA SER A 592 -14.37 27.20 49.74
C SER A 592 -14.30 28.68 50.15
N GLU A 593 -14.56 29.00 51.42
CA GLU A 593 -14.57 30.38 51.95
C GLU A 593 -13.19 31.09 51.99
N THR A 594 -12.11 30.48 51.49
CA THR A 594 -10.72 30.89 51.81
C THR A 594 -9.85 31.29 50.60
N THR A 595 -10.40 31.81 49.51
CA THR A 595 -9.57 32.37 48.42
C THR A 595 -9.98 33.78 48.03
N ASP A 596 -8.99 34.66 48.00
CA ASP A 596 -9.06 36.11 47.88
C ASP A 596 -9.80 36.64 46.62
N GLN A 597 -10.73 37.57 46.88
CA GLN A 597 -11.10 38.83 46.18
C GLN A 597 -11.09 38.98 44.64
N ALA A 598 -11.04 37.93 43.82
CA ALA A 598 -11.19 38.07 42.35
C ALA A 598 -12.15 37.07 41.66
N THR A 599 -12.98 36.33 42.38
CA THR A 599 -14.04 35.48 41.77
C THR A 599 -15.40 35.73 42.42
N SER A 600 -16.06 36.80 42.00
CA SER A 600 -17.47 37.01 42.25
C SER A 600 -18.31 35.87 41.62
N SER A 601 -19.01 35.12 42.47
CA SER A 601 -20.08 34.16 42.12
C SER A 601 -19.70 33.01 41.16
N ARG A 602 -18.93 32.02 41.63
CA ARG A 602 -19.00 30.66 41.07
C ARG A 602 -20.30 29.98 41.51
N SER A 603 -21.42 30.36 40.90
CA SER A 603 -22.71 29.68 41.11
C SER A 603 -23.30 29.27 39.77
N LEU A 604 -23.57 27.97 39.63
CA LEU A 604 -24.20 27.43 38.42
C LEU A 604 -25.72 27.59 38.52
N ASN A 605 -26.33 28.17 37.49
CA ASN A 605 -27.78 28.20 37.36
C ASN A 605 -28.32 26.82 36.95
N VAL A 606 -29.64 26.64 37.04
CA VAL A 606 -30.29 25.34 36.76
C VAL A 606 -30.01 24.84 35.34
N LEU A 607 -29.97 25.74 34.35
CA LEU A 607 -29.70 25.40 32.96
C LEU A 607 -28.25 24.92 32.76
N GLN A 608 -27.28 25.59 33.39
CA GLN A 608 -25.87 25.19 33.37
C GLN A 608 -25.68 23.83 34.04
N LYS A 609 -26.31 23.60 35.20
CA LYS A 609 -26.29 22.28 35.87
C LYS A 609 -26.89 21.18 35.00
N LEU A 610 -27.97 21.48 34.29
CA LEU A 610 -28.60 20.53 33.37
C LEU A 610 -27.69 20.20 32.18
N ASN A 611 -27.07 21.22 31.57
CA ASN A 611 -26.14 21.01 30.46
C ASN A 611 -24.92 20.18 30.88
N ILE A 612 -24.32 20.50 32.03
CA ILE A 612 -23.21 19.71 32.61
C ILE A 612 -23.63 18.25 32.85
N ALA A 613 -24.84 18.01 33.37
CA ALA A 613 -25.34 16.65 33.55
C ALA A 613 -25.55 15.91 32.22
N ILE A 614 -26.01 16.61 31.18
CA ILE A 614 -26.16 16.06 29.81
C ILE A 614 -24.80 15.71 29.22
N ASP A 615 -23.80 16.56 29.38
CA ASP A 615 -22.45 16.34 28.87
C ASP A 615 -21.81 15.12 29.55
N VAL A 616 -21.90 15.02 30.88
CA VAL A 616 -21.44 13.84 31.63
C VAL A 616 -22.17 12.57 31.21
N ALA A 617 -23.49 12.62 31.03
CA ALA A 617 -24.26 11.46 30.57
C ALA A 617 -23.90 11.04 29.13
N SER A 618 -23.64 12.01 28.25
CA SER A 618 -23.22 11.78 26.86
C SER A 618 -21.83 11.14 26.81
N ALA A 619 -20.90 11.60 27.64
CA ALA A 619 -19.58 11.00 27.78
C ALA A 619 -19.67 9.55 28.27
N LEU A 620 -20.48 9.26 29.28
CA LEU A 620 -20.70 7.88 29.75
C LEU A 620 -21.38 7.00 28.70
N GLN A 621 -22.35 7.54 27.94
CA GLN A 621 -22.98 6.82 26.83
C GLN A 621 -21.95 6.42 25.78
N TYR A 622 -21.04 7.34 25.43
CA TYR A 622 -19.95 7.06 24.50
C TYR A 622 -19.03 5.94 25.03
N LEU A 623 -18.59 6.04 26.28
CA LEU A 623 -17.72 5.06 26.92
C LEU A 623 -18.35 3.67 27.02
N HIS A 624 -19.63 3.59 27.38
CA HIS A 624 -20.31 2.30 27.54
C HIS A 624 -20.69 1.67 26.19
N ASN A 625 -21.22 2.47 25.26
CA ASN A 625 -21.92 1.92 24.09
C ASN A 625 -21.15 2.11 22.77
N HIS A 626 -20.36 3.17 22.63
CA HIS A 626 -19.73 3.55 21.36
C HIS A 626 -18.25 3.17 21.26
N CYS A 627 -17.62 2.74 22.36
CA CYS A 627 -16.28 2.16 22.33
C CYS A 627 -16.28 0.67 21.90
N LYS A 628 -15.15 0.22 21.31
CA LYS A 628 -14.95 -1.16 20.81
C LYS A 628 -15.01 -2.21 21.94
N ALA A 629 -14.58 -1.82 23.14
CA ALA A 629 -14.85 -2.49 24.40
C ALA A 629 -15.63 -1.51 25.29
N GLU A 630 -16.55 -1.99 26.12
CA GLU A 630 -17.30 -1.16 27.06
C GLU A 630 -16.34 -0.64 28.13
N ILE A 631 -16.26 0.68 28.31
CA ILE A 631 -15.37 1.32 29.28
C ILE A 631 -16.20 1.80 30.47
N VAL A 632 -16.01 1.19 31.64
CA VAL A 632 -16.65 1.64 32.89
C VAL A 632 -15.68 2.56 33.65
N HIS A 633 -16.07 3.81 33.90
CA HIS A 633 -15.20 4.83 34.52
C HIS A 633 -14.76 4.48 35.95
N CYS A 634 -15.65 3.89 36.76
CA CYS A 634 -15.44 3.46 38.16
C CYS A 634 -15.07 4.53 39.20
N ASP A 635 -14.76 5.78 38.83
CA ASP A 635 -14.54 6.89 39.79
C ASP A 635 -15.18 8.21 39.33
N LEU A 636 -16.47 8.19 39.02
CA LEU A 636 -17.19 9.39 38.60
C LEU A 636 -17.61 10.21 39.83
N LYS A 637 -17.09 11.43 39.94
CA LYS A 637 -17.36 12.38 41.03
C LYS A 637 -17.13 13.82 40.53
N PRO A 638 -17.68 14.86 41.18
CA PRO A 638 -17.55 16.24 40.72
C PRO A 638 -16.11 16.71 40.51
N SER A 639 -15.15 16.25 41.32
CA SER A 639 -13.73 16.61 41.17
C SER A 639 -13.05 16.00 39.94
N ASN A 640 -13.67 14.99 39.32
CA ASN A 640 -13.22 14.35 38.08
C ASN A 640 -14.00 14.85 36.85
N ILE A 641 -14.89 15.83 37.00
CA ILE A 641 -15.55 16.52 35.89
C ILE A 641 -14.89 17.87 35.69
N LEU A 642 -14.18 18.04 34.57
CA LEU A 642 -13.50 19.29 34.22
C LEU A 642 -14.40 20.16 33.35
N LEU A 643 -14.33 21.47 33.54
CA LEU A 643 -15.12 22.47 32.82
C LEU A 643 -14.20 23.35 31.99
N ASP A 644 -14.47 23.44 30.69
CA ASP A 644 -13.82 24.41 29.80
C ASP A 644 -14.44 25.81 29.92
N ASN A 645 -13.96 26.75 29.11
CA ASN A 645 -14.36 28.16 29.12
C ASN A 645 -15.86 28.36 28.90
N ASP A 646 -16.49 27.46 28.16
CA ASP A 646 -17.92 27.50 27.83
C ASP A 646 -18.79 26.72 28.83
N LEU A 647 -18.20 26.23 29.94
CA LEU A 647 -18.81 25.35 30.94
C LEU A 647 -19.28 24.01 30.37
N VAL A 648 -18.68 23.55 29.26
CA VAL A 648 -18.90 22.20 28.75
C VAL A 648 -18.16 21.22 29.64
N ALA A 649 -18.83 20.13 30.02
CA ALA A 649 -18.29 19.19 30.99
C ALA A 649 -17.55 18.02 30.33
N HIS A 650 -16.33 17.77 30.78
CA HIS A 650 -15.47 16.69 30.30
C HIS A 650 -15.15 15.72 31.44
N VAL A 651 -15.41 14.43 31.22
CA VAL A 651 -15.10 13.37 32.20
C VAL A 651 -13.60 13.06 32.16
N GLY A 652 -12.91 13.26 33.29
CA GLY A 652 -11.48 13.01 33.47
C GLY A 652 -11.16 11.97 34.54
N ASP A 653 -9.87 11.68 34.70
CA ASP A 653 -9.33 10.70 35.67
C ASP A 653 -9.84 9.25 35.52
N PHE A 654 -9.36 8.60 34.46
CA PHE A 654 -9.63 7.19 34.16
C PHE A 654 -8.75 6.22 34.95
N GLY A 655 -8.09 6.64 36.03
CA GLY A 655 -7.13 5.81 36.78
C GLY A 655 -7.72 4.51 37.33
N LEU A 656 -9.04 4.45 37.51
CA LEU A 656 -9.78 3.27 37.98
C LEU A 656 -10.66 2.63 36.89
N ALA A 657 -10.61 3.11 35.64
CA ALA A 657 -11.48 2.66 34.57
C ALA A 657 -11.22 1.21 34.16
N ARG A 658 -12.27 0.52 33.68
CA ARG A 658 -12.23 -0.90 33.29
C ARG A 658 -12.75 -1.12 31.88
N LEU A 659 -12.04 -1.96 31.14
CA LEU A 659 -12.46 -2.44 29.82
C LEU A 659 -13.20 -3.77 29.97
N LEU A 660 -14.47 -3.79 29.58
CA LEU A 660 -15.30 -4.98 29.54
C LEU A 660 -15.51 -5.41 28.07
N PRO A 661 -15.17 -6.65 27.70
CA PRO A 661 -15.46 -7.18 26.36
C PRO A 661 -16.97 -7.35 26.17
N LYS A 662 -17.53 -6.80 25.08
CA LYS A 662 -18.96 -6.87 24.75
C LYS A 662 -19.40 -8.33 24.50
N PRO A 663 -20.49 -8.82 25.11
CA PRO A 663 -20.93 -10.21 24.98
C PRO A 663 -21.49 -10.50 23.58
N ILE A 664 -21.11 -11.65 23.01
CA ILE A 664 -21.77 -12.26 21.85
C ILE A 664 -23.09 -12.87 22.35
N ASN A 665 -24.20 -12.49 21.72
CA ASN A 665 -25.58 -12.88 22.03
C ASN A 665 -25.76 -14.25 22.73
N THR A 666 -25.98 -14.24 24.05
CA THR A 666 -26.90 -15.15 24.77
C THR A 666 -27.22 -14.54 26.15
N SER A 667 -28.52 -14.44 26.44
CA SER A 667 -29.22 -14.22 27.73
C SER A 667 -28.45 -13.67 28.96
N SER A 668 -29.02 -12.60 29.51
CA SER A 668 -28.74 -11.93 30.78
C SER A 668 -28.22 -12.83 31.93
N GLU A 669 -26.93 -12.71 32.22
CA GLU A 669 -26.37 -12.90 33.56
C GLU A 669 -25.45 -11.71 33.88
N GLN A 670 -25.78 -10.99 34.96
CA GLN A 670 -24.92 -9.94 35.52
C GLN A 670 -23.58 -10.57 35.95
N ARG A 671 -22.51 -10.32 35.20
CA ARG A 671 -21.15 -10.71 35.61
C ARG A 671 -20.62 -9.72 36.64
N THR A 672 -20.75 -10.06 37.92
CA THR A 672 -20.06 -9.36 39.01
C THR A 672 -18.58 -9.79 39.03
N SER A 673 -17.66 -8.84 38.82
CA SER A 673 -16.24 -9.07 39.06
C SER A 673 -15.99 -9.09 40.57
N SER A 674 -15.85 -10.28 41.15
CA SER A 674 -15.50 -10.48 42.56
C SER A 674 -14.12 -9.89 42.84
N THR A 675 -14.09 -8.70 43.44
CA THR A 675 -12.89 -8.13 44.06
C THR A 675 -13.32 -7.50 45.36
N ILE A 676 -12.72 -7.93 46.47
CA ILE A 676 -13.11 -7.68 47.88
C ILE A 676 -12.73 -6.24 48.33
N ALA A 677 -12.73 -5.26 47.42
CA ALA A 677 -12.38 -3.88 47.72
C ALA A 677 -13.48 -2.94 47.21
N ILE A 678 -13.90 -1.99 48.05
CA ILE A 678 -14.76 -0.88 47.64
C ILE A 678 -14.03 -0.15 46.50
N LYS A 679 -14.65 -0.11 45.31
CA LYS A 679 -14.10 0.60 44.15
C LYS A 679 -14.84 1.91 43.97
N GLY A 680 -14.06 2.98 43.86
CA GLY A 680 -14.54 4.35 43.76
C GLY A 680 -14.25 5.13 45.03
N SER A 681 -14.28 6.45 44.91
CA SER A 681 -14.08 7.37 46.02
C SER A 681 -15.17 7.22 47.08
N ILE A 682 -14.78 7.32 48.35
CA ILE A 682 -15.69 7.25 49.50
C ILE A 682 -16.83 8.26 49.31
N GLY A 683 -18.08 7.80 49.35
CA GLY A 683 -19.28 8.62 49.13
C GLY A 683 -19.85 8.60 47.70
N TYR A 684 -19.08 8.18 46.69
CA TYR A 684 -19.49 8.09 45.28
C TYR A 684 -19.46 6.67 44.71
N ALA A 685 -18.90 5.71 45.46
CA ALA A 685 -18.94 4.30 45.10
C ALA A 685 -20.38 3.76 45.14
N ALA A 686 -20.81 3.09 44.07
CA ALA A 686 -22.13 2.46 44.02
C ALA A 686 -22.23 1.35 45.09
N PRO A 687 -23.35 1.25 45.83
CA PRO A 687 -23.57 0.14 46.76
C PRO A 687 -23.61 -1.18 45.99
N GLY A 688 -22.65 -2.07 46.25
CA GLY A 688 -22.66 -3.42 45.70
C GLY A 688 -23.79 -4.25 46.32
N ASN A 689 -24.23 -5.30 45.61
CA ASN A 689 -25.06 -6.37 46.19
C ASN A 689 -24.26 -7.11 47.27
N TYR A 690 -24.20 -6.55 48.47
CA TYR A 690 -23.70 -7.25 49.65
C TYR A 690 -24.85 -8.09 50.20
N ASN A 691 -24.76 -9.41 50.07
CA ASN A 691 -25.53 -10.32 50.92
C ASN A 691 -25.04 -10.11 52.37
N LEU A 692 -25.67 -9.17 53.07
CA LEU A 692 -25.53 -8.98 54.50
C LEU A 692 -26.17 -10.17 55.21
N GLN A 693 -25.37 -11.16 55.63
CA GLN A 693 -25.77 -12.02 56.73
C GLN A 693 -25.69 -11.19 58.03
N PRO A 694 -26.74 -11.12 58.85
CA PRO A 694 -26.72 -10.38 60.09
C PRO A 694 -25.85 -11.11 61.12
N PHE A 695 -24.80 -10.44 61.61
CA PHE A 695 -24.11 -10.82 62.84
C PHE A 695 -25.06 -10.55 64.01
N TYR A 696 -25.62 -11.61 64.59
CA TYR A 696 -26.20 -11.56 65.92
C TYR A 696 -25.09 -11.35 66.94
N GLY A 697 -25.27 -10.38 67.83
CA GLY A 697 -24.40 -10.13 68.97
C GLY A 697 -24.38 -11.33 69.92
N GLN A 698 -23.19 -11.64 70.42
CA GLN A 698 -23.04 -12.31 71.71
C GLN A 698 -22.63 -11.25 72.72
N ASP A 699 -23.58 -10.93 73.59
CA ASP A 699 -23.30 -10.39 74.92
C ASP A 699 -22.42 -11.39 75.68
N VAL A 700 -21.36 -10.89 76.32
CA VAL A 700 -20.83 -11.50 77.53
C VAL A 700 -20.58 -10.36 78.52
N THR A 701 -21.38 -10.40 79.58
CA THR A 701 -21.21 -9.76 80.90
C THR A 701 -19.80 -9.90 81.45
#